data_AF-A0A4S8M398-F1
#
_entry.id   AF-A0A4S8M398-F1
#
_cell.length_a   1.000
_cell.length_b   1.000
_cell.length_c   1.000
_cell.angle_alpha   90.00
_cell.angle_beta   90.00
_cell.angle_gamma   90.00
#
_symmetry.space_group_name_H-M   'P 1'
#
loop_
_entity.id
_entity.type
_entity.pdbx_description
1 polymer ?
#
loop_
_entity_poly.entity_id
_entity_poly.type
_entity_poly.pdbx_seq_one_letter_code
_entity_poly.pdbx_strand_id
1 'polypeptide(L)'
;MRNLASPLDSPFPDTPYDLEKASRPVKRTYTRIETPNIPDLPDFLSESSIPRYDTGSPAPWPLFKPVSVPEESDVEKADAILDLLRKKFTGGIGQFLDVILTSHQEIHAVPLRNWAMVQKWLQGRSAIRVLDNLQKIYDHKYSYPTSKAQLKSEREHHFSPSVELSSIHYAQVAISSWALCLVGNRLHKGIKKLTFDPEDDESDFHTRLPAGSLQPKHIESFSMKKCIERLKRQDTAVWFITECMAASRQKGKAIVKKIRPHPMVQVACISSFIVCRNKYASGYLPLTLGIWHFSCRSHIDVKRIHTRLGLSVADATARNALEQLSIGFMSQLRTTFQAAAKLDILSHSTTLDNTQEHVPIHEYGLGKKSTLRVGCAATACALHGVKPGAFSRSDYIQRVIQNSRSKMTTESLLEDVDWQRMHLVLALHFVRALFDYVPSFDYCQAELSKKFRTGPIAIYRMEEGRKTQVQPLGTNAENEMSTQGMKRAIIDFDEQKGLQPDAFKDMLDWYSGDGGSFAAMLRVRKYGCITQTLREEDIQENYESMTGKIFTCELWHMRATCLNSLAANHYGHEASSDPSSLSRMAAATGMYRPRNFKASSFYPTSRMMNLAWNTKAVDIWRLHLKISNDESIIQYFECLAKNDELPTLDSLIDTAKILVDRYASPHAYQYVLSQELYGKLPEDLRAPTRAEWILPSSMNSTGSNSESVPTSHIEDDEFDGDRVLANSILFMYEYGLWIEAAYAIPEGDIGRFWEVMKIWIFVFAGSSNTNYVTFLLEMYCLIRYESSRDLKDAIFNNLLVNITGELGNWIEKDLLQEHYNRWLEFMIQRSGGTFDDFFHRVLIAPNAEFFLRLRESIEDGFELRRRGKSHTSPHLRNEYKVLLEMFKDEEVHLFCPGRSMGHAAKDLFNEGYV
;
A
#
# COMPACT_ATOMS: atom_id res chain seq x y z
N MET A 1 -6.31 12.30 9.43
CA MET A 1 -6.13 10.86 9.69
C MET A 1 -6.82 10.02 8.61
N ARG A 2 -6.12 9.71 7.51
CA ARG A 2 -6.54 8.63 6.61
C ARG A 2 -5.70 7.40 6.98
N ASN A 3 -6.34 6.46 7.67
CA ASN A 3 -5.74 5.22 8.15
C ASN A 3 -5.22 4.38 6.98
N LEU A 4 -3.91 4.13 6.95
CA LEU A 4 -3.27 3.03 6.20
C LEU A 4 -3.11 1.75 7.05
N ALA A 5 -3.80 1.66 8.20
CA ALA A 5 -3.79 0.49 9.05
C ALA A 5 -5.22 -0.07 9.22
N SER A 6 -5.43 -1.30 8.75
CA SER A 6 -6.49 -2.17 9.26
C SER A 6 -6.01 -3.63 9.24
N PRO A 7 -6.34 -4.43 10.26
CA PRO A 7 -5.89 -5.80 10.43
C PRO A 7 -6.71 -6.78 9.59
N LEU A 8 -6.05 -7.78 9.00
CA LEU A 8 -6.69 -9.01 8.53
C LEU A 8 -6.62 -10.03 9.67
N ASP A 9 -7.49 -9.89 10.67
CA ASP A 9 -7.85 -10.99 11.57
C ASP A 9 -9.15 -11.60 11.05
N SER A 10 -9.07 -12.77 10.42
CA SER A 10 -10.21 -13.68 10.31
C SER A 10 -9.91 -14.94 11.12
N PRO A 11 -10.79 -15.34 12.06
CA PRO A 11 -10.63 -16.60 12.76
C PRO A 11 -11.11 -17.73 11.84
N PHE A 12 -10.21 -18.63 11.43
CA PHE A 12 -10.65 -19.95 11.02
C PHE A 12 -10.83 -20.80 12.28
N PRO A 13 -11.97 -21.47 12.47
CA PRO A 13 -12.24 -22.26 13.66
C PRO A 13 -11.37 -23.52 13.68
N ASP A 14 -10.64 -23.70 14.78
CA ASP A 14 -10.07 -24.98 15.18
C ASP A 14 -11.21 -25.99 15.38
N THR A 15 -11.25 -27.03 14.55
CA THR A 15 -11.89 -28.30 14.92
C THR A 15 -11.06 -29.49 14.40
N PRO A 16 -10.80 -30.50 15.25
CA PRO A 16 -10.06 -31.70 14.89
C PRO A 16 -11.00 -32.72 14.25
N TYR A 17 -10.65 -33.23 13.07
CA TYR A 17 -11.32 -34.41 12.50
C TYR A 17 -10.35 -35.59 12.46
N ASP A 18 -10.39 -36.37 13.53
CA ASP A 18 -10.01 -37.78 13.54
C ASP A 18 -11.08 -38.59 12.82
N LEU A 19 -10.73 -39.26 11.71
CA LEU A 19 -11.42 -40.46 11.25
C LEU A 19 -10.41 -41.44 10.62
N GLU A 20 -9.60 -42.06 11.48
CA GLU A 20 -9.11 -43.41 11.25
C GLU A 20 -10.27 -44.41 11.42
N LYS A 21 -10.70 -45.05 10.31
CA LYS A 21 -10.96 -46.50 10.17
C LYS A 21 -11.91 -46.78 8.99
N ALA A 22 -11.32 -47.06 7.84
CA ALA A 22 -11.85 -48.04 6.89
C ALA A 22 -10.68 -48.70 6.16
N SER A 23 -10.02 -49.61 6.87
CA SER A 23 -8.97 -50.49 6.38
C SER A 23 -9.55 -51.58 5.47
N ARG A 24 -9.03 -51.71 4.23
CA ARG A 24 -8.34 -52.92 3.70
C ARG A 24 -7.97 -52.80 2.21
N PRO A 25 -6.96 -53.56 1.74
CA PRO A 25 -6.17 -53.26 0.56
C PRO A 25 -6.68 -53.96 -0.70
N VAL A 26 -6.59 -53.32 -1.86
CA VAL A 26 -6.69 -54.00 -3.16
C VAL A 26 -5.57 -53.55 -4.09
N LYS A 27 -4.98 -54.57 -4.73
CA LYS A 27 -3.72 -54.61 -5.47
C LYS A 27 -3.67 -53.67 -6.67
N ARG A 28 -2.44 -53.29 -7.03
CA ARG A 28 -2.06 -52.80 -8.36
C ARG A 28 -2.54 -53.77 -9.44
N THR A 29 -3.23 -53.22 -10.45
CA THR A 29 -3.28 -53.79 -11.80
C THR A 29 -3.38 -52.64 -12.79
N TYR A 30 -2.41 -52.57 -13.71
CA TYR A 30 -2.54 -51.79 -14.93
C TYR A 30 -3.57 -52.46 -15.82
N THR A 31 -4.55 -51.71 -16.30
CA THR A 31 -5.40 -52.13 -17.41
C THR A 31 -5.67 -50.95 -18.32
N ARG A 32 -5.38 -51.16 -19.61
CA ARG A 32 -5.70 -50.29 -20.74
C ARG A 32 -7.11 -50.64 -21.23
N ILE A 33 -7.68 -49.71 -22.01
CA ILE A 33 -8.88 -49.79 -22.87
C ILE A 33 -10.22 -49.77 -22.07
N GLU A 34 -11.31 -49.08 -22.41
CA GLU A 34 -11.93 -48.73 -23.70
C GLU A 34 -13.14 -47.78 -23.45
N THR A 35 -13.55 -46.95 -24.41
CA THR A 35 -14.91 -46.39 -24.43
C THR A 35 -15.48 -46.44 -25.85
N PRO A 36 -16.55 -47.21 -26.09
CA PRO A 36 -17.38 -47.06 -27.27
C PRO A 36 -18.74 -46.41 -26.95
N ASN A 37 -19.22 -45.71 -27.99
CA ASN A 37 -20.59 -45.54 -28.47
C ASN A 37 -21.43 -44.28 -28.18
N ILE A 38 -22.02 -43.87 -29.30
CA ILE A 38 -22.81 -42.69 -29.68
C ILE A 38 -24.30 -42.93 -29.35
N PRO A 39 -25.07 -41.86 -29.09
CA PRO A 39 -26.26 -41.52 -29.91
C PRO A 39 -26.32 -39.98 -30.17
N ASP A 40 -27.03 -39.35 -31.11
CA ASP A 40 -27.77 -39.63 -32.35
C ASP A 40 -27.89 -38.25 -33.07
N LEU A 41 -28.12 -38.22 -34.40
CA LEU A 41 -28.68 -37.06 -35.16
C LEU A 41 -30.24 -37.15 -35.15
N PRO A 42 -31.10 -36.16 -35.56
CA PRO A 42 -30.83 -34.95 -36.38
C PRO A 42 -31.66 -33.65 -36.09
N ASP A 43 -31.30 -32.60 -36.87
CA ASP A 43 -32.08 -31.52 -37.52
C ASP A 43 -32.87 -30.42 -36.75
N PHE A 44 -32.68 -29.15 -37.15
CA PHE A 44 -33.58 -28.46 -38.11
C PHE A 44 -33.05 -27.05 -38.53
N LEU A 45 -32.85 -26.87 -39.85
CA LEU A 45 -33.13 -25.71 -40.75
C LEU A 45 -32.56 -24.30 -40.44
N SER A 46 -32.26 -23.40 -41.39
CA SER A 46 -32.38 -23.25 -42.86
C SER A 46 -31.41 -22.10 -43.27
N GLU A 47 -30.98 -21.87 -44.51
CA GLU A 47 -31.75 -21.53 -45.70
C GLU A 47 -30.86 -21.64 -46.95
N SER A 48 -31.43 -22.27 -47.99
CA SER A 48 -31.03 -22.12 -49.39
C SER A 48 -32.27 -21.71 -50.17
N SER A 49 -32.20 -20.64 -50.96
CA SER A 49 -33.02 -20.53 -52.17
C SER A 49 -32.56 -19.41 -53.09
N ILE A 50 -32.29 -19.82 -54.33
CA ILE A 50 -32.08 -19.05 -55.56
C ILE A 50 -33.46 -18.68 -56.16
N PRO A 51 -33.57 -17.58 -56.93
CA PRO A 51 -34.30 -17.63 -58.23
C PRO A 51 -33.47 -16.99 -59.37
N ARG A 52 -33.16 -17.68 -60.49
CA ARG A 52 -33.89 -17.86 -61.78
C ARG A 52 -34.18 -16.59 -62.60
N TYR A 53 -33.79 -16.62 -63.89
CA TYR A 53 -34.00 -15.60 -64.95
C TYR A 53 -35.30 -15.82 -65.77
N ASP A 54 -35.97 -14.73 -66.20
CA ASP A 54 -36.24 -14.30 -67.62
C ASP A 54 -37.66 -13.74 -68.01
N THR A 55 -37.64 -12.81 -69.00
CA THR A 55 -38.60 -12.41 -70.08
C THR A 55 -39.43 -11.09 -70.04
N GLY A 56 -39.23 -10.23 -71.09
CA GLY A 56 -40.14 -9.16 -71.55
C GLY A 56 -39.50 -8.03 -72.45
N SER A 57 -39.52 -8.17 -73.79
CA SER A 57 -38.93 -7.31 -74.88
C SER A 57 -39.84 -6.12 -75.37
N PRO A 58 -39.59 -5.30 -76.46
CA PRO A 58 -38.49 -5.21 -77.48
C PRO A 58 -38.00 -3.80 -78.00
N ALA A 59 -36.79 -3.78 -78.62
CA ALA A 59 -36.25 -3.08 -79.86
C ALA A 59 -36.31 -1.52 -80.06
N PRO A 60 -35.31 -0.84 -80.74
CA PRO A 60 -34.72 -1.24 -82.03
C PRO A 60 -33.19 -1.03 -82.32
N TRP A 61 -32.82 -1.69 -83.43
CA TRP A 61 -31.56 -1.81 -84.22
C TRP A 61 -31.34 -0.59 -85.18
N PRO A 62 -30.28 -0.45 -86.07
CA PRO A 62 -29.49 -1.52 -86.71
C PRO A 62 -28.02 -1.27 -87.24
N LEU A 63 -27.35 -2.41 -87.52
CA LEU A 63 -26.36 -2.72 -88.62
C LEU A 63 -24.89 -2.20 -88.49
N PHE A 64 -23.82 -2.95 -88.81
CA PHE A 64 -23.59 -4.04 -89.77
C PHE A 64 -22.59 -5.10 -89.25
N LYS A 65 -22.77 -6.35 -89.71
CA LYS A 65 -21.95 -7.55 -89.44
C LYS A 65 -20.59 -7.53 -90.17
N PRO A 66 -19.60 -8.23 -89.62
CA PRO A 66 -18.87 -9.26 -90.37
C PRO A 66 -19.17 -10.66 -89.81
N VAL A 67 -19.00 -11.64 -90.68
CA VAL A 67 -19.37 -13.06 -90.52
C VAL A 67 -18.62 -13.72 -89.35
N SER A 68 -19.36 -14.51 -88.57
CA SER A 68 -18.93 -15.27 -87.40
C SER A 68 -18.08 -16.50 -87.75
N VAL A 69 -16.94 -16.65 -87.09
CA VAL A 69 -16.45 -17.96 -86.65
C VAL A 69 -17.11 -18.20 -85.27
N PRO A 70 -17.54 -19.41 -84.88
CA PRO A 70 -18.07 -19.62 -83.53
C PRO A 70 -16.96 -19.26 -82.53
N GLU A 71 -17.16 -18.24 -81.70
CA GLU A 71 -16.30 -18.04 -80.54
C GLU A 71 -16.55 -19.22 -79.60
N GLU A 72 -15.62 -20.16 -79.55
CA GLU A 72 -15.61 -21.22 -78.54
C GLU A 72 -15.80 -20.58 -77.16
N SER A 73 -16.72 -21.12 -76.36
CA SER A 73 -16.85 -20.75 -74.96
C SER A 73 -15.55 -21.05 -74.22
N ASP A 74 -15.27 -20.33 -73.14
CA ASP A 74 -14.05 -20.57 -72.35
C ASP A 74 -13.96 -22.00 -71.79
N VAL A 75 -15.11 -22.69 -71.67
CA VAL A 75 -15.20 -24.10 -71.30
C VAL A 75 -14.77 -25.01 -72.46
N GLU A 76 -15.23 -24.75 -73.68
CA GLU A 76 -14.83 -25.50 -74.88
C GLU A 76 -13.33 -25.31 -75.18
N LYS A 77 -12.81 -24.08 -75.00
CA LYS A 77 -11.36 -23.81 -75.08
C LYS A 77 -10.57 -24.60 -74.04
N ALA A 78 -11.06 -24.64 -72.79
CA ALA A 78 -10.41 -25.40 -71.72
C ALA A 78 -10.44 -26.91 -72.00
N ASP A 79 -11.56 -27.45 -72.52
CA ASP A 79 -11.70 -28.86 -72.87
C ASP A 79 -10.75 -29.26 -74.01
N ALA A 80 -10.64 -28.43 -75.06
CA ALA A 80 -9.67 -28.62 -76.13
C ALA A 80 -8.21 -28.62 -75.61
N ILE A 81 -7.89 -27.77 -74.63
CA ILE A 81 -6.58 -27.77 -73.97
C ILE A 81 -6.39 -29.03 -73.12
N LEU A 82 -7.40 -29.49 -72.38
CA LEU A 82 -7.33 -30.73 -71.59
C LEU A 82 -7.10 -31.96 -72.49
N ASP A 83 -7.70 -32.00 -73.67
CA ASP A 83 -7.47 -33.03 -74.68
C ASP A 83 -6.03 -33.02 -75.21
N LEU A 84 -5.46 -31.82 -75.44
CA LEU A 84 -4.05 -31.68 -75.81
C LEU A 84 -3.12 -32.14 -74.68
N LEU A 85 -3.43 -31.79 -73.43
CA LEU A 85 -2.66 -32.23 -72.27
C LEU A 85 -2.73 -33.75 -72.12
N ARG A 86 -3.90 -34.36 -72.28
CA ARG A 86 -4.10 -35.81 -72.26
C ARG A 86 -3.28 -36.52 -73.34
N LYS A 87 -3.13 -35.91 -74.52
CA LYS A 87 -2.33 -36.47 -75.63
C LYS A 87 -0.81 -36.32 -75.42
N LYS A 88 -0.36 -35.25 -74.76
CA LYS A 88 1.06 -34.87 -74.66
C LYS A 88 1.71 -35.24 -73.32
N PHE A 89 0.96 -35.36 -72.24
CA PHE A 89 1.44 -35.65 -70.89
C PHE A 89 0.69 -36.86 -70.34
N THR A 90 1.42 -37.96 -70.09
CA THR A 90 0.85 -39.21 -69.57
C THR A 90 0.31 -39.07 -68.15
N GLY A 91 0.82 -38.14 -67.36
CA GLY A 91 0.30 -37.74 -66.04
C GLY A 91 -0.70 -36.58 -66.08
N GLY A 92 -1.24 -36.25 -67.26
CA GLY A 92 -2.30 -35.25 -67.44
C GLY A 92 -1.94 -33.85 -66.93
N ILE A 93 -2.94 -33.15 -66.38
CA ILE A 93 -2.77 -31.77 -65.88
C ILE A 93 -1.73 -31.66 -64.76
N GLY A 94 -1.57 -32.69 -63.93
CA GLY A 94 -0.60 -32.71 -62.83
C GLY A 94 0.84 -32.69 -63.35
N GLN A 95 1.17 -33.58 -64.30
CA GLN A 95 2.50 -33.61 -64.92
C GLN A 95 2.79 -32.33 -65.72
N PHE A 96 1.79 -31.79 -66.41
CA PHE A 96 1.93 -30.50 -67.10
C PHE A 96 2.29 -29.35 -66.15
N LEU A 97 1.58 -29.24 -65.02
CA LEU A 97 1.86 -28.23 -64.00
C LEU A 97 3.21 -28.46 -63.32
N ASP A 98 3.58 -29.72 -63.06
CA ASP A 98 4.88 -30.08 -62.49
C ASP A 98 6.04 -29.62 -63.40
N VAL A 99 5.99 -29.93 -64.69
CA VAL A 99 6.99 -29.47 -65.67
C VAL A 99 7.06 -27.94 -65.71
N ILE A 100 5.92 -27.24 -65.72
CA ILE A 100 5.90 -25.77 -65.75
C ILE A 100 6.44 -25.15 -64.47
N LEU A 101 6.17 -25.74 -63.30
CA LEU A 101 6.59 -25.17 -62.02
C LEU A 101 8.04 -25.54 -61.66
N THR A 102 8.60 -26.61 -62.23
CA THR A 102 9.98 -27.07 -61.95
C THR A 102 11.02 -26.66 -63.00
N SER A 103 10.61 -26.27 -64.22
CA SER A 103 11.51 -25.95 -65.36
C SER A 103 12.49 -24.80 -65.15
N HIS A 104 12.44 -24.08 -64.03
CA HIS A 104 13.34 -22.97 -63.70
C HIS A 104 14.62 -23.42 -62.97
N GLN A 105 14.73 -24.69 -62.56
CA GLN A 105 15.85 -25.21 -61.76
C GLN A 105 17.00 -25.80 -62.60
N GLU A 106 16.84 -25.95 -63.91
CA GLU A 106 17.87 -26.48 -64.81
C GLU A 106 18.54 -25.38 -65.63
N ILE A 107 19.86 -25.24 -65.50
CA ILE A 107 20.70 -24.23 -66.19
C ILE A 107 20.72 -24.43 -67.73
N HIS A 108 20.15 -25.53 -68.25
CA HIS A 108 20.14 -25.87 -69.68
C HIS A 108 18.75 -26.15 -70.29
N ALA A 109 17.65 -25.71 -69.66
CA ALA A 109 16.31 -25.94 -70.19
C ALA A 109 15.98 -25.04 -71.40
N VAL A 110 15.33 -25.62 -72.42
CA VAL A 110 14.79 -24.91 -73.59
C VAL A 110 13.90 -23.74 -73.14
N PRO A 111 14.09 -22.49 -73.65
CA PRO A 111 13.27 -21.37 -73.21
C PRO A 111 11.80 -21.60 -73.55
N LEU A 112 10.96 -21.74 -72.54
CA LEU A 112 9.50 -21.72 -72.72
C LEU A 112 9.12 -20.35 -73.29
N ARG A 113 8.78 -20.27 -74.59
CA ARG A 113 8.40 -19.02 -75.30
C ARG A 113 7.35 -18.18 -74.56
N ASN A 114 6.51 -18.83 -73.75
CA ASN A 114 5.42 -18.21 -72.99
C ASN A 114 5.67 -18.12 -71.47
N TRP A 115 6.92 -18.30 -71.00
CA TRP A 115 7.29 -18.23 -69.57
C TRP A 115 6.82 -16.93 -68.90
N ALA A 116 6.81 -15.82 -69.66
CA ALA A 116 6.30 -14.53 -69.20
C ALA A 116 4.85 -14.59 -68.71
N MET A 117 4.02 -15.51 -69.22
CA MET A 117 2.64 -15.72 -68.75
C MET A 117 2.61 -16.37 -67.37
N VAL A 118 3.40 -17.44 -67.17
CA VAL A 118 3.52 -18.15 -65.89
C VAL A 118 4.14 -17.23 -64.83
N GLN A 119 5.17 -16.48 -65.21
CA GLN A 119 5.81 -15.48 -64.35
C GLN A 119 4.82 -14.38 -63.92
N LYS A 120 4.06 -13.79 -64.86
CA LYS A 120 3.02 -12.79 -64.54
C LYS A 120 1.95 -13.36 -63.62
N TRP A 121 1.57 -14.62 -63.81
CA TRP A 121 0.60 -15.32 -62.96
C TRP A 121 1.10 -15.52 -61.53
N LEU A 122 2.31 -16.06 -61.36
CA LEU A 122 2.92 -16.27 -60.03
C LEU A 122 3.21 -14.94 -59.30
N GLN A 123 3.50 -13.86 -60.05
CA GLN A 123 3.66 -12.51 -59.49
C GLN A 123 2.33 -11.80 -59.20
N GLY A 124 1.18 -12.43 -59.47
CA GLY A 124 -0.15 -11.85 -59.24
C GLY A 124 -0.53 -10.70 -60.17
N ARG A 125 0.16 -10.56 -61.32
CA ARG A 125 -0.08 -9.53 -62.34
C ARG A 125 -1.12 -9.92 -63.39
N SER A 126 -1.68 -11.12 -63.30
CA SER A 126 -2.78 -11.61 -64.14
C SER A 126 -4.15 -11.26 -63.56
N ALA A 127 -5.19 -11.25 -64.41
CA ALA A 127 -6.57 -11.00 -63.99
C ALA A 127 -7.10 -12.04 -62.99
N ILE A 128 -6.68 -13.31 -63.13
CA ILE A 128 -6.93 -14.40 -62.17
C ILE A 128 -5.63 -14.69 -61.44
N ARG A 129 -5.63 -14.63 -60.11
CA ARG A 129 -4.44 -14.84 -59.27
C ARG A 129 -4.32 -16.30 -58.84
N VAL A 130 -3.13 -16.70 -58.41
CA VAL A 130 -2.87 -18.05 -57.87
C VAL A 130 -3.82 -18.36 -56.71
N LEU A 131 -4.07 -17.40 -55.83
CA LEU A 131 -4.97 -17.57 -54.68
C LEU A 131 -6.41 -17.86 -55.10
N ASP A 132 -6.93 -17.19 -56.14
CA ASP A 132 -8.30 -17.40 -56.63
C ASP A 132 -8.48 -18.84 -57.15
N ASN A 133 -7.44 -19.38 -57.81
CA ASN A 133 -7.41 -20.76 -58.27
C ASN A 133 -7.27 -21.75 -57.11
N LEU A 134 -6.41 -21.45 -56.12
CA LEU A 134 -6.27 -22.30 -54.93
C LEU A 134 -7.56 -22.38 -54.13
N GLN A 135 -8.28 -21.27 -53.97
CA GLN A 135 -9.58 -21.26 -53.30
C GLN A 135 -10.62 -22.09 -54.07
N LYS A 136 -10.67 -21.93 -55.40
CA LYS A 136 -11.53 -22.76 -56.26
C LYS A 136 -11.18 -24.24 -56.18
N ILE A 137 -9.89 -24.59 -56.11
CA ILE A 137 -9.43 -25.97 -55.91
C ILE A 137 -9.87 -26.47 -54.54
N TYR A 138 -9.68 -25.68 -53.49
CA TYR A 138 -10.02 -26.04 -52.11
C TYR A 138 -11.52 -26.26 -51.93
N ASP A 139 -12.36 -25.37 -52.47
CA ASP A 139 -13.82 -25.40 -52.37
C ASP A 139 -14.50 -26.35 -53.39
N HIS A 140 -13.72 -26.98 -54.27
CA HIS A 140 -14.27 -27.84 -55.31
C HIS A 140 -14.90 -29.12 -54.74
N LYS A 141 -16.08 -29.53 -55.23
CA LYS A 141 -16.76 -30.75 -54.76
C LYS A 141 -15.95 -32.06 -54.88
N TYR A 142 -14.92 -32.09 -55.71
CA TYR A 142 -14.03 -33.26 -55.91
C TYR A 142 -12.72 -33.18 -55.12
N SER A 143 -12.43 -32.05 -54.48
CA SER A 143 -11.22 -31.88 -53.67
C SER A 143 -11.34 -32.53 -52.29
N TYR A 144 -12.54 -32.97 -51.89
CA TYR A 144 -12.83 -33.69 -50.65
C TYR A 144 -13.44 -35.07 -50.91
N PRO A 145 -13.03 -36.12 -50.18
CA PRO A 145 -13.63 -37.45 -50.33
C PRO A 145 -15.12 -37.43 -49.98
N THR A 146 -15.98 -38.01 -50.83
CA THR A 146 -17.40 -38.20 -50.53
C THR A 146 -17.63 -39.43 -49.64
N SER A 147 -18.86 -39.64 -49.14
CA SER A 147 -19.17 -40.79 -48.28
C SER A 147 -19.01 -42.14 -48.98
N LYS A 148 -18.96 -42.14 -50.32
CA LYS A 148 -18.78 -43.30 -51.20
C LYS A 148 -17.37 -43.41 -51.80
N ALA A 149 -16.45 -42.51 -51.44
CA ALA A 149 -15.08 -42.52 -51.96
C ALA A 149 -14.29 -43.74 -51.45
N GLN A 150 -13.42 -44.30 -52.30
CA GLN A 150 -12.55 -45.43 -51.92
C GLN A 150 -11.59 -45.06 -50.78
N LEU A 151 -11.02 -43.85 -50.82
CA LEU A 151 -10.10 -43.32 -49.80
C LEU A 151 -10.84 -42.41 -48.80
N LYS A 152 -12.02 -42.84 -48.33
CA LYS A 152 -12.82 -42.08 -47.34
C LYS A 152 -12.06 -41.84 -46.02
N SER A 153 -11.17 -42.75 -45.64
CA SER A 153 -10.32 -42.63 -44.44
C SER A 153 -9.46 -41.36 -44.44
N GLU A 154 -9.12 -40.81 -45.61
CA GLU A 154 -8.35 -39.54 -45.69
C GLU A 154 -9.08 -38.35 -45.05
N ARG A 155 -10.39 -38.44 -44.81
CA ARG A 155 -11.13 -37.42 -44.03
C ARG A 155 -10.54 -37.21 -42.65
N GLU A 156 -10.03 -38.27 -42.03
CA GLU A 156 -9.41 -38.22 -40.70
C GLU A 156 -8.07 -37.46 -40.72
N HIS A 157 -7.51 -37.21 -41.91
CA HIS A 157 -6.27 -36.48 -42.12
C HIS A 157 -6.49 -35.01 -42.44
N HIS A 158 -7.75 -34.52 -42.46
CA HIS A 158 -8.06 -33.11 -42.69
C HIS A 158 -7.51 -32.27 -41.52
N PHE A 159 -6.58 -31.34 -41.81
CA PHE A 159 -5.81 -30.60 -40.79
C PHE A 159 -4.98 -31.51 -39.87
N SER A 160 -4.36 -32.56 -40.42
CA SER A 160 -3.47 -33.46 -39.67
C SER A 160 -1.99 -33.23 -40.02
N PRO A 161 -1.12 -32.96 -39.04
CA PRO A 161 0.32 -32.81 -39.28
C PRO A 161 1.09 -34.15 -39.25
N SER A 162 0.42 -35.27 -38.95
CA SER A 162 1.06 -36.56 -38.65
C SER A 162 1.25 -37.47 -39.86
N VAL A 163 0.71 -37.10 -41.02
CA VAL A 163 0.72 -37.91 -42.23
C VAL A 163 1.70 -37.34 -43.25
N GLU A 164 2.40 -38.21 -43.97
CA GLU A 164 3.28 -37.80 -45.05
C GLU A 164 2.44 -37.13 -46.15
N LEU A 165 2.67 -35.85 -46.42
CA LEU A 165 1.81 -35.06 -47.32
C LEU A 165 1.79 -35.61 -48.76
N SER A 166 2.84 -36.30 -49.17
CA SER A 166 2.95 -37.01 -50.47
C SER A 166 1.96 -38.17 -50.62
N SER A 167 1.44 -38.70 -49.50
CA SER A 167 0.52 -39.85 -49.47
C SER A 167 -0.96 -39.47 -49.50
N ILE A 168 -1.28 -38.17 -49.41
CA ILE A 168 -2.66 -37.66 -49.40
C ILE A 168 -3.12 -37.35 -50.82
N HIS A 169 -4.24 -37.93 -51.24
CA HIS A 169 -4.72 -37.81 -52.62
C HIS A 169 -5.69 -36.63 -52.80
N TYR A 170 -6.55 -36.36 -51.83
CA TYR A 170 -7.56 -35.32 -51.95
C TYR A 170 -7.01 -33.92 -51.70
N ALA A 171 -7.14 -33.03 -52.69
CA ALA A 171 -6.53 -31.70 -52.68
C ALA A 171 -6.93 -30.84 -51.47
N GLN A 172 -8.19 -30.87 -51.00
CA GLN A 172 -8.60 -30.10 -49.83
C GLN A 172 -7.90 -30.59 -48.56
N VAL A 173 -7.78 -31.91 -48.40
CA VAL A 173 -7.11 -32.57 -47.27
C VAL A 173 -5.60 -32.31 -47.32
N ALA A 174 -4.99 -32.43 -48.50
CA ALA A 174 -3.56 -32.18 -48.69
C ALA A 174 -3.20 -30.69 -48.45
N ILE A 175 -3.96 -29.75 -49.02
CA ILE A 175 -3.71 -28.30 -48.91
C ILE A 175 -3.89 -27.84 -47.46
N SER A 176 -4.95 -28.26 -46.78
CA SER A 176 -5.20 -27.88 -45.37
C SER A 176 -4.12 -28.41 -44.41
N SER A 177 -3.70 -29.67 -44.58
CA SER A 177 -2.65 -30.28 -43.78
C SER A 177 -1.27 -29.69 -44.09
N TRP A 178 -0.96 -29.41 -45.36
CA TRP A 178 0.24 -28.67 -45.75
C TRP A 178 0.27 -27.26 -45.14
N ALA A 179 -0.85 -26.52 -45.21
CA ALA A 179 -0.97 -25.20 -44.62
C ALA A 179 -0.78 -25.23 -43.10
N LEU A 180 -1.33 -26.24 -42.41
CA LEU A 180 -1.13 -26.42 -40.97
C LEU A 180 0.34 -26.67 -40.63
N CYS A 181 1.03 -27.54 -41.37
CA CYS A 181 2.46 -27.79 -41.20
C CYS A 181 3.30 -26.54 -41.45
N LEU A 182 2.96 -25.76 -42.49
CA LEU A 182 3.63 -24.50 -42.81
C LEU A 182 3.48 -23.48 -41.68
N VAL A 183 2.26 -23.28 -41.18
CA VAL A 183 1.96 -22.38 -40.07
C VAL A 183 2.64 -22.86 -38.79
N GLY A 184 2.56 -24.16 -38.47
CA GLY A 184 3.23 -24.75 -37.30
C GLY A 184 4.74 -24.50 -37.29
N ASN A 185 5.40 -24.68 -38.44
CA ASN A 185 6.83 -24.38 -38.60
C ASN A 185 7.14 -22.88 -38.44
N ARG A 186 6.29 -21.99 -38.97
CA ARG A 186 6.43 -20.53 -38.78
C ARG A 186 6.27 -20.12 -37.32
N LEU A 187 5.32 -20.71 -36.59
CA LEU A 187 5.10 -20.47 -35.17
C LEU A 187 6.27 -20.99 -34.33
N HIS A 188 6.78 -22.18 -34.63
CA HIS A 188 7.96 -22.74 -33.95
C HIS A 188 9.18 -21.81 -34.06
N LYS A 189 9.45 -21.30 -35.27
CA LYS A 189 10.52 -20.32 -35.52
C LYS A 189 10.22 -18.98 -34.82
N GLY A 190 8.96 -18.55 -34.82
CA GLY A 190 8.50 -17.32 -34.16
C GLY A 190 8.74 -17.35 -32.66
N ILE A 191 8.29 -18.39 -31.96
CA ILE A 191 8.54 -18.54 -30.52
C ILE A 191 10.05 -18.62 -30.25
N LYS A 192 10.83 -19.32 -31.07
CA LYS A 192 12.30 -19.35 -30.92
C LYS A 192 12.89 -17.93 -31.01
N LYS A 193 12.45 -17.11 -31.97
CA LYS A 193 12.89 -15.71 -32.10
C LYS A 193 12.58 -14.89 -30.85
N LEU A 194 11.38 -15.06 -30.29
CA LEU A 194 10.94 -14.37 -29.05
C LEU A 194 11.70 -14.79 -27.77
N THR A 195 12.64 -15.74 -27.84
CA THR A 195 13.50 -16.12 -26.69
C THR A 195 14.80 -15.31 -26.60
N PHE A 196 15.01 -14.40 -27.55
CA PHE A 196 16.17 -13.52 -27.65
C PHE A 196 15.71 -12.07 -27.62
N ASP A 197 16.61 -11.20 -27.18
CA ASP A 197 16.39 -9.77 -27.31
C ASP A 197 16.45 -9.35 -28.79
N PRO A 198 15.53 -8.46 -29.22
CA PRO A 198 15.56 -7.94 -30.58
C PRO A 198 16.78 -7.06 -30.78
N GLU A 199 17.37 -7.12 -31.97
CA GLU A 199 18.61 -6.40 -32.32
C GLU A 199 18.40 -4.86 -32.38
N ASP A 200 17.16 -4.40 -32.59
CA ASP A 200 16.79 -2.99 -32.84
C ASP A 200 15.96 -2.32 -31.72
N ASP A 201 15.95 -2.80 -30.47
CA ASP A 201 15.23 -2.08 -29.39
C ASP A 201 16.12 -1.10 -28.62
N GLU A 202 15.74 0.18 -28.66
CA GLU A 202 16.18 1.21 -27.69
C GLU A 202 15.44 1.10 -26.33
N SER A 203 14.64 0.05 -26.11
CA SER A 203 13.84 -0.11 -24.90
C SER A 203 14.66 -0.70 -23.73
N ASP A 204 14.47 -0.17 -22.52
CA ASP A 204 14.96 -0.72 -21.22
C ASP A 204 14.45 -2.14 -20.87
N PHE A 205 13.75 -2.83 -21.78
CA PHE A 205 13.18 -4.16 -21.56
C PHE A 205 14.11 -5.25 -22.09
N HIS A 206 14.39 -6.24 -21.23
CA HIS A 206 15.18 -7.43 -21.57
C HIS A 206 14.31 -8.70 -21.48
N THR A 207 14.25 -9.43 -22.58
CA THR A 207 13.64 -10.76 -22.72
C THR A 207 14.36 -11.76 -21.83
N ARG A 208 15.70 -11.74 -21.88
CA ARG A 208 16.56 -12.50 -21.00
C ARG A 208 16.97 -11.60 -19.84
N LEU A 209 16.28 -11.75 -18.73
CA LEU A 209 16.54 -11.01 -17.53
C LEU A 209 17.07 -11.98 -16.46
N PRO A 210 18.39 -12.26 -16.44
CA PRO A 210 18.96 -13.11 -15.42
C PRO A 210 18.83 -12.41 -14.06
N ALA A 211 18.56 -13.20 -13.02
CA ALA A 211 18.44 -12.69 -11.65
C ALA A 211 19.67 -11.84 -11.23
N GLY A 212 20.87 -12.24 -11.67
CA GLY A 212 22.16 -11.59 -11.43
C GLY A 212 22.32 -10.16 -11.96
N SER A 213 21.50 -9.72 -12.92
CA SER A 213 21.61 -8.38 -13.52
C SER A 213 20.34 -7.55 -13.29
N LEU A 214 19.52 -7.94 -12.31
CA LEU A 214 18.26 -7.29 -12.04
C LEU A 214 18.49 -5.91 -11.40
N GLN A 215 17.74 -4.93 -11.87
CA GLN A 215 17.70 -3.59 -11.31
C GLN A 215 16.25 -3.27 -10.93
N PRO A 216 16.00 -2.41 -9.93
CA PRO A 216 14.65 -2.09 -9.47
C PRO A 216 13.72 -1.64 -10.61
N LYS A 217 14.24 -0.79 -11.51
CA LYS A 217 13.51 -0.27 -12.68
C LYS A 217 12.90 -1.37 -13.58
N HIS A 218 13.52 -2.55 -13.65
CA HIS A 218 13.03 -3.65 -14.50
C HIS A 218 11.72 -4.25 -13.98
N ILE A 219 11.46 -4.19 -12.67
CA ILE A 219 10.23 -4.72 -12.07
C ILE A 219 9.20 -3.62 -11.85
N GLU A 220 9.61 -2.44 -11.37
CA GLU A 220 8.69 -1.33 -11.09
C GLU A 220 8.01 -0.77 -12.35
N SER A 221 8.67 -0.88 -13.51
CA SER A 221 8.12 -0.41 -14.79
C SER A 221 7.26 -1.47 -15.53
N PHE A 222 7.02 -2.62 -14.90
CA PHE A 222 6.25 -3.71 -15.48
C PHE A 222 4.84 -3.25 -15.88
N SER A 223 4.44 -3.61 -17.11
CA SER A 223 3.12 -3.28 -17.64
C SER A 223 2.68 -4.32 -18.66
N MET A 224 1.50 -4.90 -18.45
CA MET A 224 0.93 -5.84 -19.41
C MET A 224 0.69 -5.20 -20.76
N LYS A 225 0.32 -3.91 -20.81
CA LYS A 225 0.14 -3.16 -22.04
C LYS A 225 1.42 -3.09 -22.88
N LYS A 226 2.56 -2.79 -22.24
CA LYS A 226 3.87 -2.81 -22.92
C LYS A 226 4.23 -4.20 -23.45
N CYS A 227 3.96 -5.26 -22.67
CA CYS A 227 4.18 -6.62 -23.13
C CYS A 227 3.30 -7.00 -24.33
N ILE A 228 2.02 -6.58 -24.34
CA ILE A 228 1.08 -6.77 -25.46
C ILE A 228 1.63 -6.12 -26.73
N GLU A 229 1.97 -4.83 -26.67
CA GLU A 229 2.48 -4.07 -27.81
C GLU A 229 3.77 -4.69 -28.37
N ARG A 230 4.68 -5.10 -27.49
CA ARG A 230 5.95 -5.73 -27.86
C ARG A 230 5.76 -7.07 -28.56
N LEU A 231 5.00 -8.00 -27.97
CA LEU A 231 4.79 -9.33 -28.57
C LEU A 231 4.06 -9.23 -29.92
N LYS A 232 3.08 -8.32 -30.02
CA LYS A 232 2.37 -8.05 -31.28
C LYS A 232 3.30 -7.52 -32.37
N ARG A 233 4.26 -6.65 -32.01
CA ARG A 233 5.26 -6.08 -32.94
C ARG A 233 6.30 -7.12 -33.37
N GLN A 234 6.79 -7.94 -32.44
CA GLN A 234 7.90 -8.85 -32.69
C GLN A 234 7.52 -10.08 -33.53
N ASP A 235 6.32 -10.62 -33.33
CA ASP A 235 5.81 -11.74 -34.13
C ASP A 235 4.28 -11.68 -34.33
N THR A 236 3.87 -11.10 -35.45
CA THR A 236 2.46 -10.95 -35.83
C THR A 236 1.76 -12.28 -36.07
N ALA A 237 2.46 -13.33 -36.51
CA ALA A 237 1.86 -14.64 -36.78
C ALA A 237 1.54 -15.38 -35.48
N VAL A 238 2.47 -15.39 -34.52
CA VAL A 238 2.24 -15.94 -33.18
C VAL A 238 1.11 -15.19 -32.47
N TRP A 239 1.12 -13.86 -32.55
CA TRP A 239 0.06 -13.03 -31.98
C TRP A 239 -1.31 -13.36 -32.60
N PHE A 240 -1.41 -13.40 -33.93
CA PHE A 240 -2.67 -13.69 -34.62
C PHE A 240 -3.24 -15.07 -34.29
N ILE A 241 -2.40 -16.11 -34.28
CA ILE A 241 -2.88 -17.49 -34.00
C ILE A 241 -3.35 -17.63 -32.56
N THR A 242 -2.63 -17.04 -31.60
CA THR A 242 -3.06 -17.06 -30.19
C THR A 242 -4.33 -16.23 -29.97
N GLU A 243 -4.54 -15.14 -30.72
CA GLU A 243 -5.79 -14.38 -30.71
C GLU A 243 -6.95 -15.24 -31.23
N CYS A 244 -6.72 -16.04 -32.28
CA CYS A 244 -7.73 -16.97 -32.80
C CYS A 244 -8.15 -18.02 -31.76
N MET A 245 -7.25 -18.41 -30.85
CA MET A 245 -7.54 -19.37 -29.77
C MET A 245 -8.21 -18.73 -28.55
N ALA A 246 -7.86 -17.48 -28.21
CA ALA A 246 -8.27 -16.83 -26.97
C ALA A 246 -9.46 -15.87 -27.11
N ALA A 247 -9.61 -15.20 -28.26
CA ALA A 247 -10.58 -14.14 -28.44
C ALA A 247 -11.98 -14.68 -28.77
N SER A 248 -13.00 -14.22 -28.03
CA SER A 248 -14.39 -14.39 -28.47
C SER A 248 -14.69 -13.47 -29.65
N ARG A 249 -15.49 -13.93 -30.61
CA ARG A 249 -15.81 -13.19 -31.83
C ARG A 249 -17.29 -12.86 -31.93
N GLN A 250 -17.60 -11.66 -32.45
CA GLN A 250 -18.95 -11.29 -32.87
C GLN A 250 -18.86 -10.66 -34.27
N LYS A 251 -19.67 -11.15 -35.21
CA LYS A 251 -19.61 -10.74 -36.63
C LYS A 251 -18.18 -10.82 -37.21
N GLY A 252 -17.44 -11.87 -36.85
CA GLY A 252 -16.07 -12.12 -37.32
C GLY A 252 -14.96 -11.29 -36.65
N LYS A 253 -15.30 -10.27 -35.85
CA LYS A 253 -14.34 -9.41 -35.15
C LYS A 253 -14.10 -9.87 -33.71
N ALA A 254 -12.85 -9.81 -33.25
CA ALA A 254 -12.48 -10.14 -31.88
C ALA A 254 -13.03 -9.10 -30.89
N ILE A 255 -13.53 -9.56 -29.74
CA ILE A 255 -14.03 -8.73 -28.64
C ILE A 255 -13.10 -8.86 -27.43
N VAL A 256 -12.71 -7.73 -26.84
CA VAL A 256 -12.00 -7.68 -25.56
C VAL A 256 -13.02 -7.68 -24.42
N LYS A 257 -13.00 -8.73 -23.59
CA LYS A 257 -13.84 -8.83 -22.39
C LYS A 257 -13.23 -8.06 -21.23
N LYS A 258 -14.08 -7.54 -20.34
CA LYS A 258 -13.65 -6.92 -19.06
C LYS A 258 -13.00 -7.92 -18.11
N ILE A 259 -13.58 -9.12 -17.97
CA ILE A 259 -13.02 -10.22 -17.17
C ILE A 259 -12.27 -11.14 -18.13
N ARG A 260 -10.99 -11.40 -17.84
CA ARG A 260 -10.06 -12.18 -18.69
C ARG A 260 -9.93 -11.60 -20.12
N PRO A 261 -9.39 -10.38 -20.26
CA PRO A 261 -9.13 -9.80 -21.57
C PRO A 261 -8.16 -10.69 -22.36
N HIS A 262 -8.56 -11.10 -23.56
CA HIS A 262 -7.78 -12.03 -24.38
C HIS A 262 -6.33 -11.57 -24.66
N PRO A 263 -6.01 -10.26 -24.82
CA PRO A 263 -4.61 -9.85 -25.02
C PRO A 263 -3.71 -10.20 -23.84
N MET A 264 -4.20 -10.10 -22.60
CA MET A 264 -3.44 -10.49 -21.41
C MET A 264 -3.26 -12.02 -21.33
N VAL A 265 -4.29 -12.78 -21.71
CA VAL A 265 -4.22 -14.25 -21.81
C VAL A 265 -3.20 -14.66 -22.86
N GLN A 266 -3.16 -13.99 -24.02
CA GLN A 266 -2.16 -14.23 -25.06
C GLN A 266 -0.74 -13.99 -24.54
N VAL A 267 -0.48 -12.88 -23.84
CA VAL A 267 0.82 -12.62 -23.22
C VAL A 267 1.21 -13.76 -22.27
N ALA A 268 0.31 -14.19 -21.38
CA ALA A 268 0.59 -15.28 -20.44
C ALA A 268 0.92 -16.61 -21.15
N CYS A 269 0.14 -16.97 -22.18
CA CYS A 269 0.37 -18.18 -22.98
C CYS A 269 1.67 -18.11 -23.78
N ILE A 270 1.90 -17.03 -24.52
CA ILE A 270 3.12 -16.83 -25.32
C ILE A 270 4.35 -16.82 -24.41
N SER A 271 4.27 -16.13 -23.27
CA SER A 271 5.36 -16.10 -22.29
C SER A 271 5.67 -17.49 -21.73
N SER A 272 4.64 -18.31 -21.46
CA SER A 272 4.82 -19.70 -21.04
C SER A 272 5.52 -20.54 -22.11
N PHE A 273 5.13 -20.38 -23.38
CA PHE A 273 5.80 -21.06 -24.50
C PHE A 273 7.27 -20.62 -24.66
N ILE A 274 7.55 -19.33 -24.47
CA ILE A 274 8.92 -18.77 -24.51
C ILE A 274 9.78 -19.40 -23.41
N VAL A 275 9.30 -19.43 -22.16
CA VAL A 275 10.05 -20.00 -21.03
C VAL A 275 10.25 -21.50 -21.16
N CYS A 276 9.27 -22.22 -21.73
CA CYS A 276 9.44 -23.64 -22.06
C CYS A 276 10.59 -23.88 -23.06
N ARG A 277 10.83 -22.94 -23.97
CA ARG A 277 11.91 -23.03 -24.98
C ARG A 277 13.25 -22.54 -24.44
N ASN A 278 13.22 -21.56 -23.56
CA ASN A 278 14.40 -21.00 -22.90
C ASN A 278 14.04 -20.52 -21.49
N LYS A 279 14.46 -21.28 -20.48
CA LYS A 279 14.19 -20.95 -19.07
C LYS A 279 14.73 -19.60 -18.61
N TYR A 280 15.71 -19.03 -19.32
CA TYR A 280 16.31 -17.73 -19.00
C TYR A 280 15.57 -16.55 -19.63
N ALA A 281 14.60 -16.79 -20.52
CA ALA A 281 13.77 -15.76 -21.15
C ALA A 281 12.59 -15.36 -20.24
N SER A 282 12.90 -14.98 -18.99
CA SER A 282 11.92 -14.74 -17.92
C SER A 282 11.43 -13.29 -17.82
N GLY A 283 11.92 -12.39 -18.67
CA GLY A 283 11.70 -10.94 -18.54
C GLY A 283 10.29 -10.45 -18.87
N TYR A 284 9.50 -11.23 -19.62
CA TYR A 284 8.14 -10.83 -19.96
C TYR A 284 7.19 -10.81 -18.77
N LEU A 285 7.10 -11.91 -18.02
CA LEU A 285 6.10 -12.10 -16.96
C LEU A 285 6.60 -13.02 -15.84
N PRO A 286 7.32 -14.13 -16.10
CA PRO A 286 7.55 -15.15 -15.07
C PRO A 286 8.44 -14.69 -13.92
N LEU A 287 9.45 -13.83 -14.17
CA LEU A 287 10.28 -13.28 -13.11
C LEU A 287 9.46 -12.35 -12.20
N THR A 288 8.72 -11.42 -12.78
CA THR A 288 7.82 -10.50 -12.06
C THR A 288 6.82 -11.26 -11.21
N LEU A 289 6.15 -12.27 -11.77
CA LEU A 289 5.20 -13.10 -11.00
C LEU A 289 5.89 -13.94 -9.93
N GLY A 290 7.14 -14.41 -10.14
CA GLY A 290 7.90 -15.11 -9.11
C GLY A 290 8.21 -14.23 -7.89
N ILE A 291 8.66 -13.00 -8.14
CA ILE A 291 8.92 -12.01 -7.08
C ILE A 291 7.60 -11.60 -6.41
N TRP A 292 6.51 -11.43 -7.17
CA TRP A 292 5.18 -11.15 -6.62
C TRP A 292 4.64 -12.28 -5.74
N HIS A 293 4.78 -13.54 -6.17
CA HIS A 293 4.39 -14.68 -5.34
C HIS A 293 5.20 -14.72 -4.04
N PHE A 294 6.48 -14.32 -4.08
CA PHE A 294 7.29 -14.17 -2.88
C PHE A 294 6.74 -13.05 -1.98
N SER A 295 6.52 -11.84 -2.52
CA SER A 295 6.04 -10.69 -1.75
C SER A 295 4.63 -10.91 -1.17
N CYS A 296 3.76 -11.62 -1.88
CA CYS A 296 2.43 -12.03 -1.42
C CYS A 296 2.44 -13.25 -0.50
N ARG A 297 3.61 -13.83 -0.21
CA ARG A 297 3.76 -15.01 0.67
C ARG A 297 2.94 -16.21 0.18
N SER A 298 2.83 -16.39 -1.13
CA SER A 298 2.14 -17.53 -1.73
C SER A 298 2.72 -18.84 -1.20
N HIS A 299 1.85 -19.83 -0.95
CA HIS A 299 2.29 -21.16 -0.50
C HIS A 299 3.29 -21.78 -1.49
N ILE A 300 4.25 -22.56 -0.98
CA ILE A 300 5.31 -23.13 -1.82
C ILE A 300 4.74 -24.02 -2.94
N ASP A 301 3.63 -24.71 -2.70
CA ASP A 301 2.98 -25.54 -3.72
C ASP A 301 2.37 -24.71 -4.85
N VAL A 302 1.77 -23.55 -4.53
CA VAL A 302 1.25 -22.62 -5.56
C VAL A 302 2.39 -22.16 -6.46
N LYS A 303 3.51 -21.76 -5.85
CA LYS A 303 4.73 -21.36 -6.59
C LYS A 303 5.21 -22.50 -7.49
N ARG A 304 5.34 -23.72 -6.96
CA ARG A 304 5.80 -24.90 -7.72
C ARG A 304 4.88 -25.25 -8.88
N ILE A 305 3.57 -25.18 -8.70
CA ILE A 305 2.58 -25.42 -9.76
C ILE A 305 2.72 -24.35 -10.85
N HIS A 306 2.78 -23.07 -10.48
CA HIS A 306 2.93 -21.98 -11.44
C HIS A 306 4.25 -22.02 -12.21
N THR A 307 5.34 -22.44 -11.57
CA THR A 307 6.61 -22.70 -12.26
C THR A 307 6.47 -23.83 -13.29
N ARG A 308 5.76 -24.92 -12.97
CA ARG A 308 5.52 -26.02 -13.91
C ARG A 308 4.67 -25.62 -15.11
N LEU A 309 3.77 -24.66 -14.93
CA LEU A 309 2.95 -24.09 -16.01
C LEU A 309 3.70 -23.06 -16.88
N GLY A 310 4.93 -22.68 -16.51
CA GLY A 310 5.68 -21.63 -17.21
C GLY A 310 5.20 -20.21 -16.90
N LEU A 311 4.31 -20.03 -15.91
CA LEU A 311 3.75 -18.75 -15.52
C LEU A 311 4.65 -17.97 -14.54
N SER A 312 5.56 -18.66 -13.87
CA SER A 312 6.43 -18.06 -12.85
C SER A 312 7.82 -18.71 -12.87
N VAL A 313 8.84 -18.01 -12.36
CA VAL A 313 10.15 -18.61 -12.11
C VAL A 313 10.13 -19.49 -10.84
N ALA A 314 11.18 -20.29 -10.63
CA ALA A 314 11.33 -21.05 -9.39
C ALA A 314 11.55 -20.11 -8.19
N ASP A 315 11.16 -20.55 -6.99
CA ASP A 315 11.33 -19.76 -5.76
C ASP A 315 12.81 -19.39 -5.52
N ALA A 316 13.74 -20.32 -5.80
CA ALA A 316 15.18 -20.06 -5.73
C ALA A 316 15.63 -18.94 -6.69
N THR A 317 15.06 -18.88 -7.91
CA THR A 317 15.36 -17.81 -8.87
C THR A 317 14.82 -16.47 -8.40
N ALA A 318 13.61 -16.44 -7.83
CA ALA A 318 13.05 -15.23 -7.24
C ALA A 318 13.88 -14.74 -6.05
N ARG A 319 14.38 -15.66 -5.21
CA ARG A 319 15.27 -15.33 -4.08
C ARG A 319 16.60 -14.74 -4.55
N ASN A 320 17.25 -15.35 -5.53
CA ASN A 320 18.50 -14.81 -6.10
C ASN A 320 18.27 -13.43 -6.72
N ALA A 321 17.11 -13.20 -7.34
CA ALA A 321 16.77 -11.89 -7.88
C ALA A 321 16.61 -10.83 -6.78
N LEU A 322 15.99 -11.20 -5.66
CA LEU A 322 15.82 -10.32 -4.50
C LEU A 322 17.14 -10.00 -3.80
N GLU A 323 18.03 -10.98 -3.69
CA GLU A 323 19.40 -10.75 -3.19
C GLU A 323 20.13 -9.70 -4.02
N GLN A 324 20.04 -9.79 -5.35
CA GLN A 324 20.69 -8.82 -6.26
C GLN A 324 20.06 -7.43 -6.17
N LEU A 325 18.73 -7.36 -5.97
CA LEU A 325 18.05 -6.10 -5.67
C LEU A 325 18.55 -5.50 -4.36
N SER A 326 18.68 -6.29 -3.29
CA SER A 326 19.24 -5.84 -2.02
C SER A 326 20.65 -5.28 -2.19
N ILE A 327 21.53 -6.00 -2.90
CA ILE A 327 22.89 -5.53 -3.18
C ILE A 327 22.87 -4.20 -3.93
N GLY A 328 22.01 -4.06 -4.95
CA GLY A 328 21.84 -2.83 -5.72
C GLY A 328 21.37 -1.66 -4.85
N PHE A 329 20.32 -1.87 -4.05
CA PHE A 329 19.79 -0.86 -3.12
C PHE A 329 20.84 -0.40 -2.10
N MET A 330 21.54 -1.35 -1.47
CA MET A 330 22.57 -1.04 -0.49
C MET A 330 23.77 -0.34 -1.13
N SER A 331 24.18 -0.74 -2.34
CA SER A 331 25.26 -0.07 -3.08
C SER A 331 24.88 1.37 -3.45
N GLN A 332 23.63 1.61 -3.85
CA GLN A 332 23.13 2.94 -4.14
C GLN A 332 23.12 3.81 -2.88
N LEU A 333 22.61 3.30 -1.75
CA LEU A 333 22.65 3.99 -0.46
C LEU A 333 24.07 4.40 -0.09
N ARG A 334 25.03 3.47 -0.16
CA ARG A 334 26.45 3.72 0.13
C ARG A 334 27.04 4.81 -0.77
N THR A 335 26.76 4.75 -2.07
CA THR A 335 27.26 5.72 -3.04
C THR A 335 26.69 7.11 -2.78
N THR A 336 25.38 7.21 -2.54
CA THR A 336 24.72 8.49 -2.20
C THR A 336 25.27 9.04 -0.90
N PHE A 337 25.45 8.20 0.12
CA PHE A 337 25.99 8.62 1.39
C PHE A 337 27.42 9.16 1.25
N GLN A 338 28.30 8.41 0.58
CA GLN A 338 29.69 8.82 0.35
C GLN A 338 29.80 10.10 -0.49
N ALA A 339 28.94 10.27 -1.49
CA ALA A 339 28.91 11.48 -2.30
C ALA A 339 28.50 12.72 -1.49
N ALA A 340 27.50 12.58 -0.61
CA ALA A 340 27.04 13.68 0.25
C ALA A 340 28.03 14.01 1.38
N ALA A 341 28.66 12.99 1.98
CA ALA A 341 29.67 13.18 3.01
C ALA A 341 30.88 14.00 2.51
N LYS A 342 31.28 13.86 1.23
CA LYS A 342 32.32 14.69 0.60
C LYS A 342 31.95 16.18 0.51
N LEU A 343 30.66 16.49 0.57
CA LEU A 343 30.13 17.85 0.55
C LEU A 343 29.77 18.35 1.95
N ASP A 344 30.16 17.61 3.00
CA ASP A 344 29.81 17.90 4.40
C ASP A 344 28.30 17.96 4.66
N ILE A 345 27.56 17.07 3.99
CA ILE A 345 26.11 16.93 4.09
C ILE A 345 25.76 15.52 4.59
N LEU A 346 25.03 15.44 5.69
CA LEU A 346 24.38 14.20 6.11
C LEU A 346 23.20 13.91 5.17
N SER A 347 23.29 12.82 4.40
CA SER A 347 22.26 12.47 3.41
C SER A 347 21.07 11.69 3.99
N HIS A 348 21.28 10.92 5.05
CA HIS A 348 20.26 10.03 5.63
C HIS A 348 20.34 10.04 7.15
N SER A 349 19.19 10.00 7.82
CA SER A 349 19.08 9.60 9.23
C SER A 349 18.72 8.12 9.32
N THR A 350 18.93 7.50 10.49
CA THR A 350 18.59 6.09 10.71
C THR A 350 17.56 5.98 11.83
N THR A 351 16.39 5.41 11.53
CA THR A 351 15.39 5.09 12.55
C THR A 351 15.42 3.60 12.81
N LEU A 352 15.57 3.20 14.07
CA LEU A 352 15.64 1.82 14.50
C LEU A 352 14.53 1.49 15.51
N ASP A 353 14.21 0.21 15.59
CA ASP A 353 13.26 -0.35 16.55
C ASP A 353 13.48 -1.87 16.67
N ASN A 354 12.99 -2.44 17.78
CA ASN A 354 13.10 -3.88 18.00
C ASN A 354 12.16 -4.65 17.07
N THR A 355 12.61 -5.85 16.73
CA THR A 355 11.79 -6.86 16.08
C THR A 355 11.77 -8.10 16.95
N GLN A 356 10.59 -8.71 17.08
CA GLN A 356 10.38 -9.79 18.03
C GLN A 356 9.58 -10.91 17.39
N GLU A 357 10.00 -12.15 17.65
CA GLU A 357 9.23 -13.33 17.27
C GLU A 357 9.01 -14.21 18.50
N HIS A 358 7.75 -14.36 18.89
CA HIS A 358 7.38 -15.38 19.86
C HIS A 358 7.35 -16.74 19.16
N VAL A 359 8.28 -17.62 19.53
CA VAL A 359 8.35 -18.99 19.01
C VAL A 359 7.66 -19.92 20.01
N PRO A 360 6.39 -20.28 19.78
CA PRO A 360 5.70 -21.22 20.63
C PRO A 360 6.28 -22.62 20.43
N ILE A 361 6.28 -23.41 21.50
CA ILE A 361 6.57 -24.83 21.38
C ILE A 361 5.33 -25.57 20.90
N HIS A 362 5.50 -26.35 19.85
CA HIS A 362 4.47 -27.29 19.40
C HIS A 362 4.58 -28.67 20.06
N GLU A 363 5.76 -29.04 20.56
CA GLU A 363 6.00 -30.32 21.24
C GLU A 363 6.63 -30.12 22.63
N TYR A 364 5.84 -30.29 23.68
CA TYR A 364 6.29 -30.14 25.06
C TYR A 364 7.30 -31.25 25.47
N GLY A 365 8.30 -30.88 26.27
CA GLY A 365 9.32 -31.80 26.79
C GLY A 365 10.28 -31.11 27.75
N LEU A 366 11.07 -31.89 28.49
CA LEU A 366 12.06 -31.36 29.43
C LEU A 366 13.06 -30.44 28.70
N GLY A 367 13.20 -29.20 29.19
CA GLY A 367 14.10 -28.18 28.64
C GLY A 367 13.55 -27.40 27.45
N LYS A 368 12.41 -27.78 26.87
CA LYS A 368 11.75 -26.99 25.83
C LYS A 368 10.87 -25.92 26.51
N LYS A 369 11.24 -24.64 26.40
CA LYS A 369 10.39 -23.48 26.75
C LYS A 369 10.15 -22.56 25.54
N SER A 370 8.97 -21.95 25.45
CA SER A 370 8.70 -20.95 24.41
C SER A 370 9.73 -19.83 24.55
N THR A 371 10.34 -19.41 23.45
CA THR A 371 11.40 -18.41 23.44
C THR A 371 10.94 -17.19 22.66
N LEU A 372 11.22 -16.00 23.21
CA LEU A 372 11.13 -14.76 22.46
C LEU A 372 12.47 -14.54 21.75
N ARG A 373 12.46 -14.57 20.42
CA ARG A 373 13.61 -14.16 19.62
C ARG A 373 13.56 -12.66 19.44
N VAL A 374 14.67 -12.00 19.75
CA VAL A 374 14.81 -10.54 19.65
C VAL A 374 15.80 -10.23 18.54
N GLY A 375 15.53 -9.19 17.78
CA GLY A 375 16.44 -8.57 16.83
C GLY A 375 16.20 -7.07 16.78
N CYS A 376 17.02 -6.38 15.99
CA CYS A 376 16.88 -4.95 15.72
C CYS A 376 16.78 -4.74 14.21
N ALA A 377 15.85 -3.87 13.81
CA ALA A 377 15.66 -3.44 12.43
C ALA A 377 15.82 -1.94 12.34
N ALA A 378 16.29 -1.46 11.19
CA ALA A 378 16.46 -0.03 10.97
C ALA A 378 16.14 0.35 9.53
N THR A 379 15.80 1.62 9.33
CA THR A 379 15.57 2.23 8.03
C THR A 379 16.39 3.51 7.90
N ALA A 380 17.13 3.63 6.80
CA ALA A 380 17.77 4.88 6.40
C ALA A 380 16.74 5.79 5.70
N CYS A 381 16.51 6.97 6.25
CA CYS A 381 15.56 7.96 5.77
C CYS A 381 16.31 9.15 5.16
N ALA A 382 16.14 9.40 3.86
CA ALA A 382 16.81 10.48 3.16
C ALA A 382 16.41 11.85 3.73
N LEU A 383 17.40 12.69 3.99
CA LEU A 383 17.25 14.03 4.54
C LEU A 383 17.09 15.06 3.42
N HIS A 384 16.18 16.01 3.64
CA HIS A 384 15.89 17.10 2.72
C HIS A 384 16.27 18.45 3.33
N GLY A 385 16.74 19.38 2.49
CA GLY A 385 17.06 20.75 2.93
C GLY A 385 18.25 20.86 3.87
N VAL A 386 19.14 19.87 3.91
CA VAL A 386 20.35 19.89 4.75
C VAL A 386 21.43 20.75 4.11
N LYS A 387 21.87 21.80 4.81
CA LYS A 387 22.98 22.65 4.37
C LYS A 387 24.33 21.98 4.67
N PRO A 388 25.39 22.26 3.88
CA PRO A 388 26.75 21.88 4.24
C PRO A 388 27.12 22.35 5.65
N GLY A 389 27.70 21.47 6.47
CA GLY A 389 28.09 21.78 7.85
C GLY A 389 26.94 21.87 8.85
N ALA A 390 25.68 21.63 8.44
CA ALA A 390 24.54 21.63 9.36
C ALA A 390 24.70 20.60 10.49
N PHE A 391 25.32 19.46 10.20
CA PHE A 391 25.63 18.39 11.15
C PHE A 391 27.09 18.47 11.63
N SER A 392 27.68 19.65 11.81
CA SER A 392 29.05 19.78 12.34
C SER A 392 29.14 19.30 13.79
N ARG A 393 30.01 18.33 14.02
CA ARG A 393 30.32 17.76 15.34
C ARG A 393 31.03 18.77 16.22
N SER A 394 31.97 19.54 15.67
CA SER A 394 32.70 20.56 16.42
C SER A 394 31.77 21.67 16.93
N ASP A 395 30.85 22.17 16.11
CA ASP A 395 29.86 23.18 16.57
C ASP A 395 28.95 22.59 17.66
N TYR A 396 28.42 21.38 17.46
CA TYR A 396 27.61 20.70 18.47
C TYR A 396 28.36 20.53 19.80
N ILE A 397 29.59 20.00 19.76
CA ILE A 397 30.41 19.81 20.98
C ILE A 397 30.70 21.15 21.65
N GLN A 398 31.02 22.21 20.89
CA GLN A 398 31.22 23.55 21.47
C GLN A 398 29.98 24.05 22.21
N ARG A 399 28.78 23.83 21.66
CA ARG A 399 27.51 24.21 22.33
C ARG A 399 27.22 23.37 23.57
N VAL A 400 27.51 22.07 23.51
CA VAL A 400 27.43 21.18 24.68
C VAL A 400 28.39 21.64 25.78
N ILE A 401 29.63 22.02 25.43
CA ILE A 401 30.62 22.55 26.38
C ILE A 401 30.17 23.89 26.98
N GLN A 402 29.54 24.77 26.19
CA GLN A 402 28.95 26.02 26.71
C GLN A 402 27.87 25.75 27.77
N ASN A 403 27.28 24.55 27.77
CA ASN A 403 26.32 24.07 28.75
C ASN A 403 25.17 25.06 29.01
N SER A 404 24.68 25.73 27.94
CA SER A 404 23.61 26.73 28.07
C SER A 404 22.31 26.14 28.62
N ARG A 405 22.10 24.82 28.46
CA ARG A 405 20.95 24.10 29.03
C ARG A 405 20.91 24.13 30.56
N SER A 406 22.04 24.35 31.24
CA SER A 406 22.08 24.54 32.70
C SER A 406 21.32 25.78 33.19
N LYS A 407 21.00 26.73 32.29
CA LYS A 407 20.19 27.93 32.57
C LYS A 407 18.69 27.68 32.43
N MET A 408 18.28 26.52 31.92
CA MET A 408 16.88 26.17 31.77
C MET A 408 16.25 25.99 33.15
N THR A 409 15.07 26.57 33.33
CA THR A 409 14.25 26.46 34.54
C THR A 409 12.83 26.05 34.13
N THR A 410 12.03 25.61 35.08
CA THR A 410 10.62 25.28 34.86
C THR A 410 9.86 26.49 34.29
N GLU A 411 10.14 27.69 34.78
CA GLU A 411 9.52 28.95 34.34
C GLU A 411 9.95 29.31 32.92
N SER A 412 11.25 29.23 32.59
CA SER A 412 11.70 29.55 31.24
C SER A 412 11.23 28.53 30.19
N LEU A 413 10.95 27.29 30.58
CA LEU A 413 10.28 26.31 29.72
C LEU A 413 8.80 26.67 29.52
N LEU A 414 8.10 27.08 30.59
CA LEU A 414 6.70 27.50 30.55
C LEU A 414 6.49 28.75 29.68
N GLU A 415 7.40 29.72 29.80
CA GLU A 415 7.41 30.98 29.03
C GLU A 415 7.73 30.76 27.54
N ASP A 416 8.42 29.67 27.17
CA ASP A 416 8.72 29.34 25.76
C ASP A 416 7.50 28.77 25.01
N VAL A 417 6.42 28.40 25.72
CA VAL A 417 5.18 27.90 25.11
C VAL A 417 4.37 29.06 24.52
N ASP A 418 3.99 28.95 23.24
CA ASP A 418 3.09 29.92 22.59
C ASP A 418 1.62 29.67 22.98
N TRP A 419 1.25 30.07 24.19
CA TRP A 419 -0.10 29.90 24.75
C TRP A 419 -1.18 30.58 23.90
N GLN A 420 -0.87 31.74 23.32
CA GLN A 420 -1.82 32.46 22.46
C GLN A 420 -2.15 31.66 21.21
N ARG A 421 -1.14 31.06 20.55
CA ARG A 421 -1.37 30.19 19.41
C ARG A 421 -2.11 28.91 19.81
N MET A 422 -1.75 28.29 20.94
CA MET A 422 -2.44 27.08 21.40
C MET A 422 -3.92 27.31 21.67
N HIS A 423 -4.27 28.46 22.25
CA HIS A 423 -5.66 28.88 22.41
C HIS A 423 -6.40 28.99 21.06
N LEU A 424 -5.78 29.64 20.07
CA LEU A 424 -6.34 29.76 18.72
C LEU A 424 -6.52 28.40 18.03
N VAL A 425 -5.56 27.50 18.19
CA VAL A 425 -5.60 26.15 17.62
C VAL A 425 -6.73 25.32 18.22
N LEU A 426 -6.93 25.36 19.54
CA LEU A 426 -8.06 24.72 20.19
C LEU A 426 -9.39 25.29 19.68
N ALA A 427 -9.49 26.60 19.51
CA ALA A 427 -10.69 27.24 18.96
C ALA A 427 -11.02 26.74 17.54
N LEU A 428 -9.99 26.56 16.68
CA LEU A 428 -10.18 25.97 15.36
C LEU A 428 -10.66 24.52 15.43
N HIS A 429 -10.22 23.71 16.40
CA HIS A 429 -10.74 22.35 16.59
C HIS A 429 -12.17 22.33 17.11
N PHE A 430 -12.59 23.30 17.94
CA PHE A 430 -14.00 23.47 18.32
C PHE A 430 -14.89 23.77 17.11
N VAL A 431 -14.45 24.65 16.20
CA VAL A 431 -15.17 24.92 14.93
C VAL A 431 -15.19 23.67 14.07
N ARG A 432 -14.08 22.93 14.00
CA ARG A 432 -14.02 21.69 13.26
C ARG A 432 -14.99 20.63 13.77
N ALA A 433 -15.08 20.42 15.08
CA ALA A 433 -16.02 19.46 15.66
C ALA A 433 -17.47 19.80 15.29
N LEU A 434 -17.81 21.10 15.24
CA LEU A 434 -19.10 21.57 14.74
C LEU A 434 -19.29 21.22 13.26
N PHE A 435 -18.31 21.51 12.41
CA PHE A 435 -18.38 21.23 10.96
C PHE A 435 -18.45 19.74 10.64
N ASP A 436 -17.73 18.90 11.38
CA ASP A 436 -17.76 17.45 11.20
C ASP A 436 -19.13 16.84 11.59
N TYR A 437 -19.90 17.52 12.44
CA TYR A 437 -21.22 17.07 12.89
C TYR A 437 -22.39 17.69 12.10
N VAL A 438 -22.27 18.95 11.66
CA VAL A 438 -23.33 19.73 11.00
C VAL A 438 -23.05 19.85 9.49
N PRO A 439 -23.80 19.14 8.63
CA PRO A 439 -23.56 19.11 7.18
C PRO A 439 -23.69 20.47 6.47
N SER A 440 -24.44 21.41 7.06
CA SER A 440 -24.61 22.76 6.51
C SER A 440 -23.29 23.50 6.30
N PHE A 441 -22.20 23.09 6.97
CA PHE A 441 -20.88 23.72 6.85
C PHE A 441 -19.88 22.95 5.97
N ASP A 442 -20.31 21.92 5.23
CA ASP A 442 -19.42 21.11 4.38
C ASP A 442 -18.59 21.96 3.39
N TYR A 443 -19.17 23.06 2.88
CA TYR A 443 -18.49 23.99 1.96
C TYR A 443 -17.37 24.81 2.63
N CYS A 444 -17.43 25.01 3.95
CA CYS A 444 -16.44 25.79 4.71
C CYS A 444 -15.22 24.97 5.15
N GLN A 445 -15.25 23.63 5.06
CA GLN A 445 -14.16 22.78 5.55
C GLN A 445 -12.81 23.07 4.88
N ALA A 446 -12.82 23.42 3.59
CA ALA A 446 -11.61 23.77 2.85
C ALA A 446 -10.97 25.06 3.37
N GLU A 447 -11.77 26.09 3.66
CA GLU A 447 -11.29 27.35 4.23
C GLU A 447 -10.82 27.18 5.69
N LEU A 448 -11.50 26.36 6.49
CA LEU A 448 -11.01 26.01 7.84
C LEU A 448 -9.66 25.28 7.77
N SER A 449 -9.52 24.31 6.88
CA SER A 449 -8.25 23.59 6.67
C SER A 449 -7.13 24.53 6.23
N LYS A 450 -7.45 25.54 5.42
CA LYS A 450 -6.51 26.58 4.99
C LYS A 450 -6.02 27.43 6.16
N LYS A 451 -6.89 27.79 7.14
CA LYS A 451 -6.48 28.53 8.34
C LYS A 451 -5.38 27.80 9.12
N PHE A 452 -5.45 26.47 9.26
CA PHE A 452 -4.39 25.66 9.88
C PHE A 452 -3.07 25.65 9.09
N ARG A 453 -3.12 25.91 7.78
CA ARG A 453 -1.96 25.85 6.86
C ARG A 453 -1.27 27.20 6.65
N THR A 454 -1.88 28.28 7.11
CA THR A 454 -1.40 29.66 6.94
C THR A 454 -0.97 30.28 8.27
N GLY A 455 -0.06 31.24 8.21
CA GLY A 455 0.26 32.08 9.37
C GLY A 455 -0.97 32.88 9.83
N PRO A 456 -1.13 33.13 11.14
CA PRO A 456 -0.17 32.90 12.22
C PRO A 456 -0.25 31.50 12.86
N ILE A 457 -1.14 30.62 12.39
CA ILE A 457 -1.38 29.29 12.99
C ILE A 457 -0.28 28.30 12.59
N ALA A 458 0.02 28.23 11.29
CA ALA A 458 1.11 27.40 10.81
C ALA A 458 2.46 27.92 11.32
N ILE A 459 3.33 27.02 11.78
CA ILE A 459 4.62 27.37 12.38
C ILE A 459 5.78 26.89 11.51
N TYR A 460 5.91 25.58 11.33
CA TYR A 460 7.00 24.98 10.57
C TYR A 460 6.46 23.83 9.74
N ARG A 461 6.05 24.15 8.52
CA ARG A 461 5.48 23.18 7.58
C ARG A 461 6.54 22.57 6.69
N MET A 462 6.49 21.25 6.57
CA MET A 462 7.23 20.48 5.58
C MET A 462 6.82 20.93 4.17
N GLU A 463 7.76 20.84 3.24
CA GLU A 463 7.54 21.19 1.83
C GLU A 463 6.45 20.33 1.19
N GLU A 464 5.49 20.98 0.52
CA GLU A 464 4.39 20.30 -0.17
C GLU A 464 4.91 19.54 -1.40
N GLY A 465 4.39 18.33 -1.64
CA GLY A 465 4.85 17.49 -2.75
C GLY A 465 6.11 16.67 -2.42
N ARG A 466 6.79 16.91 -1.29
CA ARG A 466 8.01 16.19 -0.94
C ARG A 466 7.75 14.70 -0.71
N LYS A 467 8.41 13.87 -1.51
CA LYS A 467 8.47 12.42 -1.32
C LYS A 467 9.78 12.01 -0.65
N THR A 468 9.70 11.46 0.56
CA THR A 468 10.86 10.94 1.27
C THR A 468 11.31 9.61 0.67
N GLN A 469 12.59 9.52 0.33
CA GLN A 469 13.21 8.25 -0.04
C GLN A 469 13.65 7.51 1.22
N VAL A 470 13.36 6.21 1.29
CA VAL A 470 13.66 5.37 2.45
C VAL A 470 14.26 4.06 1.97
N GLN A 471 15.22 3.56 2.73
CA GLN A 471 15.90 2.29 2.47
C GLN A 471 15.97 1.49 3.78
N PRO A 472 15.11 0.47 3.96
CA PRO A 472 15.27 -0.50 5.03
C PRO A 472 16.66 -1.14 4.98
N LEU A 473 17.28 -1.32 6.14
CA LEU A 473 18.57 -1.97 6.30
C LEU A 473 18.37 -3.46 6.62
N GLY A 474 19.43 -4.25 6.47
CA GLY A 474 19.45 -5.63 6.94
C GLY A 474 19.33 -5.69 8.46
N THR A 475 18.47 -6.56 8.97
CA THR A 475 18.28 -6.79 10.41
C THR A 475 19.51 -7.43 11.06
N ASN A 476 19.63 -7.31 12.39
CA ASN A 476 20.58 -8.06 13.19
C ASN A 476 19.88 -8.70 14.41
N ALA A 477 20.55 -9.64 15.09
CA ALA A 477 20.02 -10.35 16.25
C ALA A 477 20.38 -9.68 17.59
N GLU A 478 20.75 -8.40 17.57
CA GLU A 478 21.14 -7.68 18.77
C GLU A 478 19.93 -7.30 19.63
N ASN A 479 20.09 -7.39 20.95
CA ASN A 479 19.11 -6.88 21.88
C ASN A 479 19.37 -5.38 22.12
N GLU A 480 18.64 -4.54 21.40
CA GLU A 480 18.76 -3.09 21.46
C GLU A 480 18.53 -2.51 22.87
N MET A 481 17.77 -3.18 23.74
CA MET A 481 17.53 -2.69 25.10
C MET A 481 18.80 -2.76 25.97
N SER A 482 19.74 -3.65 25.61
CA SER A 482 21.03 -3.75 26.29
C SER A 482 22.04 -2.73 25.75
N THR A 483 22.88 -2.16 26.60
CA THR A 483 23.89 -1.17 26.19
C THR A 483 24.85 -1.73 25.13
N GLN A 484 25.34 -2.96 25.31
CA GLN A 484 26.23 -3.59 24.33
C GLN A 484 25.50 -3.96 23.04
N GLY A 485 24.26 -4.45 23.13
CA GLY A 485 23.46 -4.78 21.96
C GLY A 485 23.15 -3.56 21.11
N MET A 486 22.72 -2.44 21.73
CA MET A 486 22.51 -1.17 21.03
C MET A 486 23.79 -0.67 20.35
N LYS A 487 24.93 -0.72 21.05
CA LYS A 487 26.24 -0.34 20.47
C LYS A 487 26.55 -1.16 19.21
N ARG A 488 26.43 -2.49 19.30
CA ARG A 488 26.70 -3.39 18.18
C ARG A 488 25.71 -3.20 17.03
N ALA A 489 24.43 -3.00 17.33
CA ALA A 489 23.40 -2.74 16.32
C ALA A 489 23.70 -1.47 15.52
N ILE A 490 24.07 -0.36 16.18
CA ILE A 490 24.42 0.89 15.50
C ILE A 490 25.66 0.74 14.62
N ILE A 491 26.72 0.08 15.13
CA ILE A 491 27.95 -0.16 14.36
C ILE A 491 27.65 -1.01 13.10
N ASP A 492 26.81 -2.03 13.25
CA ASP A 492 26.36 -2.87 12.16
C ASP A 492 25.59 -2.08 11.08
N PHE A 493 24.61 -1.26 11.48
CA PHE A 493 23.87 -0.42 10.54
C PHE A 493 24.74 0.64 9.87
N ASP A 494 25.75 1.16 10.57
CA ASP A 494 26.72 2.08 9.99
C ASP A 494 27.55 1.40 8.88
N GLU A 495 28.07 0.19 9.12
CA GLU A 495 28.78 -0.59 8.11
C GLU A 495 27.88 -0.84 6.88
N GLN A 496 26.60 -1.13 7.10
CA GLN A 496 25.62 -1.29 6.04
C GLN A 496 25.45 -0.02 5.19
N LYS A 497 25.36 1.16 5.81
CA LYS A 497 25.35 2.48 5.13
C LYS A 497 26.68 2.82 4.44
N GLY A 498 27.74 2.04 4.67
CA GLY A 498 29.09 2.28 4.14
C GLY A 498 29.83 3.38 4.88
N LEU A 499 29.45 3.62 6.13
CA LEU A 499 30.12 4.54 7.03
C LEU A 499 31.46 3.95 7.47
N GLN A 500 32.47 4.80 7.51
CA GLN A 500 33.82 4.48 7.98
C GLN A 500 34.21 5.51 9.06
N PRO A 501 35.05 5.14 10.05
CA PRO A 501 35.46 6.05 11.12
C PRO A 501 36.04 7.38 10.62
N ASP A 502 36.85 7.33 9.56
CA ASP A 502 37.52 8.51 8.98
C ASP A 502 36.54 9.52 8.37
N ALA A 503 35.37 9.07 7.92
CA ALA A 503 34.33 9.94 7.37
C ALA A 503 33.62 10.78 8.44
N PHE A 504 33.84 10.48 9.73
CA PHE A 504 33.22 11.13 10.89
C PHE A 504 34.15 12.08 11.66
N LYS A 505 35.21 12.58 11.02
CA LYS A 505 36.14 13.51 11.69
C LYS A 505 35.40 14.72 12.26
N ASP A 506 34.48 15.33 11.48
CA ASP A 506 33.66 16.46 11.94
C ASP A 506 32.16 16.42 11.58
N MET A 507 31.65 15.33 11.01
CA MET A 507 30.21 15.19 10.73
C MET A 507 29.50 14.44 11.88
N LEU A 508 28.26 14.77 12.19
CA LEU A 508 27.39 14.01 13.09
C LEU A 508 26.52 13.05 12.28
N ASP A 509 26.31 11.84 12.81
CA ASP A 509 25.22 10.97 12.36
C ASP A 509 23.97 11.21 13.19
N TRP A 510 22.80 10.89 12.63
CA TRP A 510 21.52 11.03 13.31
C TRP A 510 20.77 9.72 13.38
N TYR A 511 20.56 9.26 14.61
CA TYR A 511 19.75 8.09 14.93
C TYR A 511 18.48 8.46 15.70
N SER A 512 17.43 7.67 15.50
CA SER A 512 16.18 7.83 16.21
C SER A 512 15.46 6.50 16.42
N GLY A 513 14.50 6.48 17.33
CA GLY A 513 13.71 5.29 17.63
C GLY A 513 12.64 5.59 18.66
N ASP A 514 11.93 4.55 19.10
CA ASP A 514 10.96 4.65 20.18
C ASP A 514 11.60 5.10 21.52
N GLY A 515 10.79 5.29 22.56
CA GLY A 515 11.30 5.73 23.87
C GLY A 515 12.32 4.75 24.48
N GLY A 516 12.12 3.44 24.30
CA GLY A 516 13.03 2.41 24.79
C GLY A 516 14.40 2.47 24.10
N SER A 517 14.38 2.52 22.77
CA SER A 517 15.56 2.67 21.91
C SER A 517 16.30 3.97 22.20
N PHE A 518 15.58 5.09 22.31
CA PHE A 518 16.16 6.39 22.62
C PHE A 518 16.92 6.36 23.96
N ALA A 519 16.30 5.80 25.01
CA ALA A 519 16.95 5.63 26.30
C ALA A 519 18.20 4.74 26.21
N ALA A 520 18.15 3.66 25.43
CA ALA A 520 19.30 2.78 25.22
C ALA A 520 20.45 3.51 24.50
N MET A 521 20.17 4.25 23.42
CA MET A 521 21.16 5.03 22.68
C MET A 521 21.84 6.09 23.56
N LEU A 522 21.06 6.81 24.37
CA LEU A 522 21.60 7.77 25.35
C LEU A 522 22.51 7.10 26.38
N ARG A 523 22.14 5.91 26.88
CA ARG A 523 23.00 5.12 27.77
C ARG A 523 24.31 4.74 27.09
N VAL A 524 24.28 4.26 25.84
CA VAL A 524 25.51 3.92 25.10
C VAL A 524 26.43 5.13 25.01
N ARG A 525 25.91 6.28 24.60
CA ARG A 525 26.69 7.53 24.51
C ARG A 525 27.28 7.94 25.87
N LYS A 526 26.50 7.85 26.95
CA LYS A 526 26.93 8.19 28.30
C LYS A 526 28.08 7.30 28.79
N TYR A 527 28.09 6.01 28.47
CA TYR A 527 29.18 5.13 28.85
C TYR A 527 30.37 5.21 27.87
N GLY A 528 30.09 5.40 26.58
CA GLY A 528 31.12 5.52 25.54
C GLY A 528 31.95 6.80 25.67
N CYS A 529 31.36 7.92 26.11
CA CYS A 529 32.11 9.16 26.29
C CYS A 529 33.20 9.07 27.36
N ILE A 530 33.08 8.15 28.33
CA ILE A 530 34.08 7.93 29.39
C ILE A 530 35.37 7.32 28.80
N THR A 531 35.24 6.52 27.75
CA THR A 531 36.36 5.84 27.09
C THR A 531 36.93 6.63 25.91
N GLN A 532 36.48 7.88 25.70
CA GLN A 532 36.92 8.70 24.59
C GLN A 532 38.29 9.32 24.87
N THR A 533 39.24 9.18 23.94
CA THR A 533 40.62 9.69 24.09
C THR A 533 40.90 10.92 23.24
N LEU A 534 40.10 11.16 22.19
CA LEU A 534 40.27 12.23 21.20
C LEU A 534 41.60 12.22 20.42
N ARG A 535 42.40 11.16 20.53
CA ARG A 535 43.65 11.01 19.77
C ARG A 535 43.35 10.51 18.36
N GLU A 536 44.08 11.03 17.36
CA GLU A 536 43.92 10.62 15.96
C GLU A 536 44.25 9.12 15.76
N GLU A 537 45.16 8.57 16.56
CA GLU A 537 45.52 7.14 16.56
C GLU A 537 44.39 6.21 17.03
N ASP A 538 43.42 6.70 17.81
CA ASP A 538 42.32 5.92 18.39
C ASP A 538 40.99 6.15 17.64
N ILE A 539 41.02 6.46 16.34
CA ILE A 539 39.83 6.90 15.59
C ILE A 539 38.68 5.87 15.63
N GLN A 540 38.98 4.58 15.60
CA GLN A 540 38.00 3.50 15.71
C GLN A 540 37.35 3.47 17.10
N GLU A 541 38.15 3.52 18.17
CA GLU A 541 37.65 3.50 19.56
C GLU A 541 36.83 4.76 19.85
N ASN A 542 37.27 5.91 19.34
CA ASN A 542 36.54 7.17 19.43
C ASN A 542 35.23 7.15 18.64
N TYR A 543 35.18 6.49 17.48
CA TYR A 543 33.95 6.29 16.72
C TYR A 543 32.95 5.41 17.50
N GLU A 544 33.44 4.35 18.14
CA GLU A 544 32.66 3.44 18.96
C GLU A 544 32.10 4.07 20.26
N SER A 545 32.56 5.26 20.65
CA SER A 545 32.06 6.01 21.80
C SER A 545 30.65 6.60 21.60
N MET A 546 30.12 6.57 20.37
CA MET A 546 28.83 7.19 19.97
C MET A 546 28.77 8.70 20.15
N THR A 547 29.89 9.38 20.43
CA THR A 547 29.94 10.84 20.60
C THR A 547 29.86 11.63 19.30
N GLY A 548 30.08 10.98 18.15
CA GLY A 548 29.82 11.53 16.81
C GLY A 548 28.37 11.38 16.35
N LYS A 549 27.42 11.15 17.27
CA LYS A 549 26.02 10.89 16.95
C LYS A 549 25.07 11.73 17.79
N ILE A 550 23.99 12.18 17.15
CA ILE A 550 22.82 12.74 17.82
C ILE A 550 21.67 11.74 17.81
N PHE A 551 20.86 11.80 18.86
CA PHE A 551 19.74 10.91 19.05
C PHE A 551 18.46 11.74 19.24
N THR A 552 17.35 11.28 18.68
CA THR A 552 16.01 11.86 18.94
C THR A 552 15.00 10.76 19.27
N CYS A 553 14.07 11.05 20.18
CA CYS A 553 12.91 10.20 20.40
C CYS A 553 11.90 10.39 19.25
N GLU A 554 11.30 9.31 18.77
CA GLU A 554 10.29 9.35 17.73
C GLU A 554 8.88 9.64 18.28
N LEU A 555 8.01 10.10 17.38
CA LEU A 555 6.81 10.84 17.74
C LEU A 555 5.57 9.95 17.88
N TRP A 556 5.49 8.80 17.22
CA TRP A 556 4.29 7.95 17.29
C TRP A 556 4.15 7.33 18.68
N HIS A 557 5.21 6.71 19.19
CA HIS A 557 5.20 6.14 20.55
C HIS A 557 5.02 7.21 21.63
N MET A 558 5.56 8.41 21.42
CA MET A 558 5.30 9.57 22.30
C MET A 558 3.80 9.88 22.37
N ARG A 559 3.14 10.02 21.21
CA ARG A 559 1.71 10.30 21.11
C ARG A 559 0.84 9.15 21.63
N ALA A 560 1.25 7.90 21.40
CA ALA A 560 0.57 6.71 21.92
C ALA A 560 0.68 6.62 23.45
N THR A 561 1.84 6.94 24.01
CA THR A 561 2.03 6.96 25.47
C THR A 561 1.24 8.09 26.12
N CYS A 562 1.18 9.27 25.49
CA CYS A 562 0.31 10.36 25.95
C CYS A 562 -1.17 9.94 25.94
N LEU A 563 -1.65 9.27 24.88
CA LEU A 563 -3.01 8.71 24.83
C LEU A 563 -3.28 7.75 26.01
N ASN A 564 -2.33 6.88 26.34
CA ASN A 564 -2.44 5.97 27.48
C ASN A 564 -2.49 6.72 28.82
N SER A 565 -1.66 7.75 29.03
CA SER A 565 -1.70 8.60 30.23
C SER A 565 -3.06 9.29 30.38
N LEU A 566 -3.58 9.88 29.31
CA LEU A 566 -4.89 10.54 29.32
C LEU A 566 -6.02 9.54 29.52
N ALA A 567 -5.96 8.36 28.89
CA ALA A 567 -6.96 7.31 29.10
C ALA A 567 -6.96 6.82 30.56
N ALA A 568 -5.80 6.63 31.17
CA ALA A 568 -5.70 6.26 32.58
C ALA A 568 -6.33 7.31 33.50
N ASN A 569 -6.19 8.59 33.16
CA ASN A 569 -6.70 9.71 33.95
C ASN A 569 -8.22 9.88 33.81
N HIS A 570 -8.77 9.80 32.60
CA HIS A 570 -10.14 10.23 32.28
C HIS A 570 -11.18 9.10 32.16
N TYR A 571 -10.76 7.84 32.07
CA TYR A 571 -11.73 6.75 32.12
C TYR A 571 -12.31 6.62 33.53
N GLY A 572 -11.52 6.59 34.59
CA GLY A 572 -12.06 6.29 35.92
C GLY A 572 -12.61 4.85 36.03
N HIS A 573 -13.47 4.61 37.03
CA HIS A 573 -13.93 3.26 37.37
C HIS A 573 -14.85 2.64 36.30
N GLU A 574 -14.88 1.31 36.20
CA GLU A 574 -15.67 0.58 35.17
C GLU A 574 -17.16 0.78 35.31
N ALA A 575 -17.66 0.72 36.55
CA ALA A 575 -19.05 0.98 36.89
C ALA A 575 -19.31 2.45 37.27
N SER A 576 -18.52 3.41 36.76
CA SER A 576 -18.73 4.83 37.06
C SER A 576 -20.13 5.29 36.63
N SER A 577 -20.86 5.93 37.55
CA SER A 577 -22.11 6.64 37.25
C SER A 577 -21.87 8.08 36.78
N ASP A 578 -20.65 8.60 36.93
CA ASP A 578 -20.31 9.98 36.56
C ASP A 578 -20.32 10.16 35.02
N PRO A 579 -21.15 11.07 34.47
CA PRO A 579 -21.23 11.31 33.02
C PRO A 579 -20.01 12.03 32.44
N SER A 580 -19.12 12.60 33.27
CA SER A 580 -17.83 13.15 32.83
C SER A 580 -16.77 12.07 32.58
N SER A 581 -16.93 10.88 33.17
CA SER A 581 -16.03 9.73 33.00
C SER A 581 -16.19 9.09 31.62
N LEU A 582 -15.08 8.81 30.94
CA LEU A 582 -15.11 8.12 29.64
C LEU A 582 -15.65 6.68 29.74
N SER A 583 -15.62 6.09 30.93
CA SER A 583 -16.17 4.76 31.20
C SER A 583 -17.68 4.73 31.08
N ARG A 584 -18.33 5.73 31.66
CA ARG A 584 -19.79 5.91 31.60
C ARG A 584 -20.23 6.13 30.15
N MET A 585 -19.50 6.96 29.42
CA MET A 585 -19.75 7.22 27.99
C MET A 585 -19.54 5.95 27.14
N ALA A 586 -18.48 5.18 27.41
CA ALA A 586 -18.19 3.94 26.68
C ALA A 586 -19.28 2.89 26.92
N ALA A 587 -19.73 2.74 28.17
CA ALA A 587 -20.82 1.85 28.55
C ALA A 587 -22.14 2.22 27.86
N ALA A 588 -22.48 3.51 27.81
CA ALA A 588 -23.71 3.97 27.17
C ALA A 588 -23.73 3.79 25.64
N THR A 589 -22.56 3.87 25.00
CA THR A 589 -22.44 3.76 23.53
C THR A 589 -22.04 2.37 23.05
N GLY A 590 -21.70 1.44 23.96
CA GLY A 590 -21.13 0.14 23.60
C GLY A 590 -19.72 0.22 23.02
N MET A 591 -19.03 1.35 23.22
CA MET A 591 -17.68 1.59 22.72
C MET A 591 -16.61 0.90 23.58
N TYR A 592 -15.42 0.74 23.01
CA TYR A 592 -14.30 0.06 23.68
C TYR A 592 -13.82 0.81 24.94
N ARG A 593 -13.73 0.08 26.06
CA ARG A 593 -12.99 0.46 27.27
C ARG A 593 -11.67 -0.34 27.33
N PRO A 594 -10.51 0.30 27.50
CA PRO A 594 -9.27 -0.41 27.77
C PRO A 594 -9.35 -1.25 29.05
N ARG A 595 -8.95 -2.53 28.96
CA ARG A 595 -8.78 -3.39 30.16
C ARG A 595 -7.53 -3.04 30.96
N ASN A 596 -6.50 -2.56 30.28
CA ASN A 596 -5.24 -2.15 30.86
C ASN A 596 -4.80 -0.82 30.24
N PHE A 597 -4.77 0.24 31.04
CA PHE A 597 -4.41 1.57 30.57
C PHE A 597 -2.92 1.74 30.26
N LYS A 598 -2.04 0.83 30.74
CA LYS A 598 -0.61 0.83 30.38
C LYS A 598 -0.35 0.36 28.95
N ALA A 599 -1.27 -0.42 28.37
CA ALA A 599 -1.13 -1.03 27.06
C ALA A 599 -2.49 -1.03 26.34
N SER A 600 -3.08 0.16 26.17
CA SER A 600 -4.39 0.31 25.54
C SER A 600 -4.29 0.04 24.03
N SER A 601 -5.32 -0.59 23.47
CA SER A 601 -5.42 -0.71 22.01
C SER A 601 -5.59 0.68 21.39
N PHE A 602 -4.58 1.13 20.63
CA PHE A 602 -4.46 2.53 20.19
C PHE A 602 -5.68 3.04 19.41
N TYR A 603 -6.08 2.33 18.34
CA TYR A 603 -7.17 2.80 17.47
C TYR A 603 -8.55 2.79 18.13
N PRO A 604 -8.97 1.72 18.84
CA PRO A 604 -10.22 1.73 19.60
C PRO A 604 -10.26 2.82 20.69
N THR A 605 -9.15 3.00 21.42
CA THR A 605 -9.07 4.00 22.50
C THR A 605 -9.17 5.42 21.96
N SER A 606 -8.35 5.77 20.96
CA SER A 606 -8.41 7.09 20.33
C SER A 606 -9.76 7.36 19.67
N ARG A 607 -10.42 6.34 19.09
CA ARG A 607 -11.76 6.47 18.52
C ARG A 607 -12.81 6.86 19.58
N MET A 608 -12.78 6.21 20.75
CA MET A 608 -13.70 6.53 21.85
C MET A 608 -13.45 7.93 22.41
N MET A 609 -12.19 8.29 22.64
CA MET A 609 -11.84 9.62 23.18
C MET A 609 -12.14 10.75 22.18
N ASN A 610 -11.92 10.53 20.87
CA ASN A 610 -12.34 11.46 19.82
C ASN A 610 -13.86 11.66 19.79
N LEU A 611 -14.64 10.57 19.92
CA LEU A 611 -16.09 10.65 20.01
C LEU A 611 -16.52 11.48 21.22
N ALA A 612 -15.96 11.21 22.40
CA ALA A 612 -16.26 11.94 23.62
C ALA A 612 -15.95 13.44 23.47
N TRP A 613 -14.76 13.79 22.99
CA TRP A 613 -14.32 15.18 22.83
C TRP A 613 -15.19 15.94 21.82
N ASN A 614 -15.42 15.35 20.64
CA ASN A 614 -16.26 15.99 19.63
C ASN A 614 -17.71 16.14 20.10
N THR A 615 -18.26 15.16 20.82
CA THR A 615 -19.64 15.23 21.30
C THR A 615 -19.80 16.29 22.39
N LYS A 616 -18.82 16.40 23.29
CA LYS A 616 -18.76 17.48 24.29
C LYS A 616 -18.66 18.86 23.64
N ALA A 617 -17.78 19.03 22.64
CA ALA A 617 -17.68 20.27 21.87
C ALA A 617 -19.03 20.67 21.24
N VAL A 618 -19.75 19.71 20.64
CA VAL A 618 -21.07 19.95 20.04
C VAL A 618 -22.12 20.33 21.09
N ASP A 619 -22.15 19.70 22.26
CA ASP A 619 -23.07 20.08 23.34
C ASP A 619 -22.73 21.47 23.91
N ILE A 620 -21.45 21.82 24.03
CA ILE A 620 -21.00 23.16 24.43
C ILE A 620 -21.49 24.22 23.43
N TRP A 621 -21.39 23.95 22.12
CA TRP A 621 -21.96 24.81 21.08
C TRP A 621 -23.48 24.97 21.24
N ARG A 622 -24.21 23.88 21.48
CA ARG A 622 -25.66 23.90 21.70
C ARG A 622 -26.03 24.82 22.86
N LEU A 623 -25.31 24.72 23.98
CA LEU A 623 -25.55 25.55 25.16
C LEU A 623 -25.24 27.02 24.91
N HIS A 624 -24.13 27.33 24.22
CA HIS A 624 -23.76 28.71 23.90
C HIS A 624 -24.79 29.39 22.99
N LEU A 625 -25.26 28.66 21.97
CA LEU A 625 -26.27 29.12 21.02
C LEU A 625 -27.68 29.15 21.61
N LYS A 626 -27.86 28.71 22.87
CA LYS A 626 -29.15 28.65 23.58
C LYS A 626 -30.22 27.87 22.80
N ILE A 627 -29.82 26.79 22.14
CA ILE A 627 -30.72 25.95 21.34
C ILE A 627 -31.68 25.24 22.29
N SER A 628 -32.97 25.29 21.96
CA SER A 628 -34.03 24.69 22.77
C SER A 628 -33.86 23.17 22.92
N ASN A 629 -34.40 22.61 24.01
CA ASN A 629 -34.27 21.18 24.27
C ASN A 629 -34.97 20.29 23.23
N ASP A 630 -35.95 20.82 22.50
CA ASP A 630 -36.72 20.08 21.49
C ASP A 630 -36.11 20.16 20.09
N GLU A 631 -35.09 21.01 19.91
CA GLU A 631 -34.42 21.25 18.63
C GLU A 631 -32.99 20.70 18.63
N SER A 632 -32.60 19.98 17.59
CA SER A 632 -31.21 19.55 17.40
C SER A 632 -30.36 20.66 16.79
N ILE A 633 -29.06 20.69 17.13
CA ILE A 633 -28.11 21.65 16.53
C ILE A 633 -28.07 21.56 14.99
N ILE A 634 -28.33 20.39 14.42
CA ILE A 634 -28.43 20.21 12.96
C ILE A 634 -29.65 20.98 12.44
N GLN A 635 -30.82 20.81 13.04
CA GLN A 635 -32.05 21.52 12.63
C GLN A 635 -31.90 23.04 12.76
N TYR A 636 -31.26 23.51 13.83
CA TYR A 636 -30.97 24.93 14.05
C TYR A 636 -30.17 25.53 12.89
N PHE A 637 -29.04 24.90 12.51
CA PHE A 637 -28.22 25.38 11.40
C PHE A 637 -28.83 25.13 10.02
N GLU A 638 -29.66 24.10 9.84
CA GLU A 638 -30.46 23.93 8.63
C GLU A 638 -31.49 25.06 8.45
N CYS A 639 -32.06 25.57 9.54
CA CYS A 639 -32.97 26.71 9.53
C CYS A 639 -32.22 27.99 9.12
N LEU A 640 -31.08 28.27 9.76
CA LEU A 640 -30.23 29.40 9.41
C LEU A 640 -29.73 29.33 7.96
N ALA A 641 -29.37 28.14 7.48
CA ALA A 641 -28.97 27.94 6.09
C ALA A 641 -30.09 28.26 5.08
N LYS A 642 -31.34 27.90 5.42
CA LYS A 642 -32.50 28.23 4.57
C LYS A 642 -32.79 29.73 4.52
N ASN A 643 -32.43 30.46 5.57
CA ASN A 643 -32.64 31.91 5.68
C ASN A 643 -31.42 32.73 5.20
N ASP A 644 -30.33 32.09 4.77
CA ASP A 644 -29.04 32.74 4.44
C ASP A 644 -28.41 33.51 5.62
N GLU A 645 -28.63 32.99 6.84
CA GLU A 645 -28.19 33.58 8.12
C GLU A 645 -27.07 32.76 8.78
N LEU A 646 -26.36 31.93 8.01
CA LEU A 646 -25.25 31.14 8.56
C LEU A 646 -24.11 32.06 9.03
N PRO A 647 -23.56 31.83 10.23
CA PRO A 647 -22.45 32.62 10.73
C PRO A 647 -21.20 32.41 9.86
N THR A 648 -20.43 33.47 9.70
CA THR A 648 -19.16 33.42 8.97
C THR A 648 -18.13 32.60 9.74
N LEU A 649 -17.12 32.06 9.03
CA LEU A 649 -16.04 31.30 9.65
C LEU A 649 -15.31 32.12 10.73
N ASP A 650 -15.03 33.40 10.48
CA ASP A 650 -14.34 34.24 11.47
C ASP A 650 -15.20 34.50 12.72
N SER A 651 -16.52 34.69 12.57
CA SER A 651 -17.45 34.80 13.70
C SER A 651 -17.52 33.53 14.53
N LEU A 652 -17.51 32.36 13.88
CA LEU A 652 -17.45 31.06 14.56
C LEU A 652 -16.12 30.89 15.31
N ILE A 653 -15.00 31.32 14.73
CA ILE A 653 -13.69 31.26 15.39
C ILE A 653 -13.66 32.17 16.61
N ASP A 654 -14.19 33.39 16.52
CA ASP A 654 -14.25 34.31 17.67
C ASP A 654 -15.14 33.77 18.79
N THR A 655 -16.26 33.14 18.42
CA THR A 655 -17.11 32.44 19.38
C THR A 655 -16.36 31.26 20.03
N ALA A 656 -15.66 30.45 19.22
CA ALA A 656 -14.92 29.29 19.71
C ALA A 656 -13.81 29.66 20.68
N LYS A 657 -13.16 30.83 20.55
CA LYS A 657 -12.20 31.34 21.55
C LYS A 657 -12.84 31.46 22.93
N ILE A 658 -14.03 32.06 23.00
CA ILE A 658 -14.79 32.19 24.25
C ILE A 658 -15.14 30.81 24.82
N LEU A 659 -15.47 29.84 23.96
CA LEU A 659 -15.76 28.47 24.38
C LEU A 659 -14.53 27.75 24.94
N VAL A 660 -13.35 27.98 24.35
CA VAL A 660 -12.09 27.41 24.86
C VAL A 660 -11.76 28.00 26.22
N ASP A 661 -11.83 29.33 26.38
CA ASP A 661 -11.58 29.98 27.66
C ASP A 661 -12.51 29.43 28.76
N ARG A 662 -13.78 29.16 28.41
CA ARG A 662 -14.83 28.68 29.33
C ARG A 662 -14.80 27.17 29.62
N TYR A 663 -14.44 26.33 28.64
CA TYR A 663 -14.62 24.88 28.73
C TYR A 663 -13.39 24.03 28.36
N ALA A 664 -12.27 24.62 27.97
CA ALA A 664 -11.07 23.91 27.58
C ALA A 664 -9.81 24.69 27.98
N SER A 665 -9.77 25.22 29.20
CA SER A 665 -8.64 25.96 29.75
C SER A 665 -8.30 25.52 31.18
N PRO A 666 -7.03 25.55 31.60
CA PRO A 666 -6.63 25.28 32.98
C PRO A 666 -7.27 26.25 33.99
N HIS A 667 -7.48 27.51 33.57
CA HIS A 667 -8.17 28.51 34.38
C HIS A 667 -9.62 28.09 34.64
N ALA A 668 -10.38 27.73 33.62
CA ALA A 668 -11.77 27.30 33.82
C ALA A 668 -11.87 26.08 34.75
N TYR A 669 -10.94 25.12 34.64
CA TYR A 669 -10.86 23.97 35.55
C TYR A 669 -10.69 24.39 37.02
N GLN A 670 -9.72 25.26 37.32
CA GLN A 670 -9.45 25.69 38.70
C GLN A 670 -10.64 26.45 39.31
N TYR A 671 -11.31 27.27 38.50
CA TYR A 671 -12.37 28.15 38.99
C TYR A 671 -13.69 27.42 39.25
N VAL A 672 -13.97 26.29 38.59
CA VAL A 672 -15.19 25.51 38.86
C VAL A 672 -15.06 24.59 40.08
N LEU A 673 -13.87 24.45 40.65
CA LEU A 673 -13.64 23.66 41.87
C LEU A 673 -14.04 24.38 43.16
N SER A 674 -14.38 25.67 43.10
CA SER A 674 -14.89 26.42 44.26
C SER A 674 -15.93 27.44 43.83
N GLN A 675 -17.01 27.58 44.60
CA GLN A 675 -18.05 28.55 44.32
C GLN A 675 -17.54 29.99 44.46
N GLU A 676 -16.64 30.25 45.43
CA GLU A 676 -16.01 31.55 45.62
C GLU A 676 -15.16 31.94 44.41
N LEU A 677 -14.31 31.03 43.93
CA LEU A 677 -13.48 31.26 42.75
C LEU A 677 -14.37 31.46 41.53
N TYR A 678 -15.35 30.59 41.31
CA TYR A 678 -16.30 30.69 40.21
C TYR A 678 -17.01 32.05 40.16
N GLY A 679 -17.40 32.57 41.33
CA GLY A 679 -18.00 33.88 41.50
C GLY A 679 -17.11 35.07 41.14
N LYS A 680 -15.78 34.88 41.00
CA LYS A 680 -14.82 35.90 40.57
C LYS A 680 -14.63 35.99 39.06
N LEU A 681 -15.04 34.97 38.28
CA LEU A 681 -14.91 35.00 36.81
C LEU A 681 -15.81 36.06 36.18
N PRO A 682 -15.43 36.73 35.08
CA PRO A 682 -16.37 37.48 34.25
C PRO A 682 -17.55 36.62 33.77
N GLU A 683 -18.75 37.19 33.66
CA GLU A 683 -19.98 36.44 33.31
C GLU A 683 -19.89 35.77 31.93
N ASP A 684 -19.19 36.39 30.99
CA ASP A 684 -18.89 35.89 29.65
C ASP A 684 -17.90 34.71 29.65
N LEU A 685 -17.20 34.45 30.75
CA LEU A 685 -16.29 33.31 30.91
C LEU A 685 -16.87 32.20 31.80
N ARG A 686 -18.08 32.39 32.36
CA ARG A 686 -18.76 31.39 33.18
C ARG A 686 -19.59 30.42 32.35
N ALA A 687 -19.60 29.16 32.76
CA ALA A 687 -20.64 28.23 32.34
C ALA A 687 -22.01 28.71 32.86
N PRO A 688 -23.13 28.37 32.20
CA PRO A 688 -24.43 28.70 32.75
C PRO A 688 -24.64 27.93 34.07
N THR A 689 -25.07 28.63 35.12
CA THR A 689 -25.28 28.07 36.47
C THR A 689 -26.68 27.48 36.62
N ARG A 690 -26.79 26.39 37.37
CA ARG A 690 -28.06 25.78 37.79
C ARG A 690 -28.19 25.73 39.33
N ALA A 691 -29.38 25.35 39.82
CA ALA A 691 -29.64 25.10 41.22
C ALA A 691 -28.67 24.06 41.80
N GLU A 692 -28.46 24.13 43.12
CA GLU A 692 -27.57 23.26 43.87
C GLU A 692 -27.88 21.78 43.66
N TRP A 693 -26.82 20.95 43.66
CA TRP A 693 -26.96 19.52 43.52
C TRP A 693 -27.59 18.91 44.77
N ILE A 694 -28.71 18.20 44.60
CA ILE A 694 -29.32 17.42 45.68
C ILE A 694 -28.94 15.96 45.45
N LEU A 695 -28.22 15.35 46.40
CA LEU A 695 -27.82 13.95 46.33
C LEU A 695 -29.07 13.06 46.09
N PRO A 696 -29.11 12.24 45.02
CA PRO A 696 -30.22 11.33 44.80
C PRO A 696 -30.32 10.33 45.97
N SER A 697 -31.49 10.23 46.60
CA SER A 697 -31.72 9.39 47.79
C SER A 697 -31.43 7.89 47.58
N SER A 698 -31.22 7.44 46.34
CA SER A 698 -30.83 6.08 45.98
C SER A 698 -29.38 5.72 46.29
N MET A 699 -28.48 6.70 46.51
CA MET A 699 -27.08 6.43 46.90
C MET A 699 -26.88 6.24 48.41
N ASN A 700 -27.92 6.44 49.23
CA ASN A 700 -27.89 6.25 50.68
C ASN A 700 -28.26 4.83 51.16
N SER A 701 -28.25 3.82 50.28
CA SER A 701 -28.43 2.43 50.72
C SER A 701 -27.08 1.86 51.17
N THR A 702 -26.82 1.98 52.47
CA THR A 702 -25.87 1.15 53.21
C THR A 702 -26.34 -0.31 53.20
N GLY A 703 -26.18 -0.97 52.05
CA GLY A 703 -26.29 -2.42 51.92
C GLY A 703 -24.97 -3.04 52.34
N SER A 704 -24.95 -3.65 53.52
CA SER A 704 -23.85 -4.52 53.95
C SER A 704 -23.73 -5.71 52.99
N ASN A 705 -22.83 -5.64 52.01
CA ASN A 705 -22.27 -6.84 51.40
C ASN A 705 -20.78 -6.61 51.16
N SER A 706 -20.00 -7.44 51.86
CA SER A 706 -18.55 -7.47 51.83
C SER A 706 -18.06 -8.07 50.51
N GLU A 707 -17.88 -7.23 49.50
CA GLU A 707 -16.86 -7.42 48.47
C GLU A 707 -16.12 -6.09 48.31
N SER A 708 -14.80 -6.14 48.20
CA SER A 708 -13.92 -4.97 48.22
C SER A 708 -14.18 -4.04 47.03
N VAL A 709 -15.05 -3.04 47.19
CA VAL A 709 -15.23 -1.91 46.27
C VAL A 709 -14.00 -1.00 46.39
N PRO A 710 -13.18 -0.82 45.34
CA PRO A 710 -12.15 0.21 45.36
C PRO A 710 -12.79 1.59 45.25
N THR A 711 -12.37 2.47 46.16
CA THR A 711 -12.89 3.80 46.51
C THR A 711 -13.21 4.71 45.32
N SER A 712 -14.49 5.03 45.13
CA SER A 712 -14.93 6.26 44.47
C SER A 712 -14.22 7.45 45.11
N HIS A 713 -13.87 8.49 44.32
CA HIS A 713 -13.32 9.72 44.88
C HIS A 713 -14.35 10.34 45.85
N ILE A 714 -13.86 10.78 47.00
CA ILE A 714 -14.66 11.47 48.02
C ILE A 714 -14.04 12.86 48.14
N GLU A 715 -14.86 13.89 47.94
CA GLU A 715 -14.46 15.28 48.13
C GLU A 715 -14.29 15.59 49.63
N ASP A 716 -13.60 16.68 49.93
CA ASP A 716 -13.57 17.21 51.30
C ASP A 716 -14.97 17.64 51.75
N ASP A 717 -15.25 17.59 53.06
CA ASP A 717 -16.57 17.90 53.65
C ASP A 717 -17.09 19.32 53.30
N GLU A 718 -16.17 20.23 52.94
CA GLU A 718 -16.43 21.63 52.60
C GLU A 718 -16.44 21.90 51.08
N PHE A 719 -16.42 20.87 50.22
CA PHE A 719 -16.41 21.05 48.77
C PHE A 719 -17.71 21.69 48.26
N ASP A 720 -17.60 22.90 47.71
CA ASP A 720 -18.70 23.70 47.17
C ASP A 720 -18.66 23.86 45.63
N GLY A 721 -17.66 23.26 44.98
CA GLY A 721 -17.45 23.30 43.54
C GLY A 721 -18.25 22.28 42.73
N ASP A 722 -17.87 22.08 41.48
CA ASP A 722 -18.48 21.11 40.54
C ASP A 722 -17.41 20.23 39.89
N ARG A 723 -17.28 19.00 40.40
CA ARG A 723 -16.28 18.03 39.93
C ARG A 723 -16.60 17.47 38.55
N VAL A 724 -17.87 17.27 38.22
CA VAL A 724 -18.30 16.72 36.92
C VAL A 724 -17.96 17.70 35.81
N LEU A 725 -18.25 18.99 36.03
CA LEU A 725 -17.85 20.04 35.09
C LEU A 725 -16.33 20.16 35.01
N ALA A 726 -15.63 20.15 36.16
CA ALA A 726 -14.17 20.21 36.22
C ALA A 726 -13.51 19.09 35.38
N ASN A 727 -13.93 17.84 35.57
CA ASN A 727 -13.44 16.70 34.79
C ASN A 727 -13.68 16.88 33.29
N SER A 728 -14.86 17.38 32.91
CA SER A 728 -15.19 17.64 31.51
C SER A 728 -14.27 18.70 30.89
N ILE A 729 -14.04 19.81 31.61
CA ILE A 729 -13.17 20.91 31.17
C ILE A 729 -11.73 20.43 31.00
N LEU A 730 -11.22 19.69 31.99
CA LEU A 730 -9.86 19.18 31.98
C LEU A 730 -9.65 18.21 30.82
N PHE A 731 -10.59 17.30 30.58
CA PHE A 731 -10.56 16.40 29.43
C PHE A 731 -10.57 17.17 28.09
N MET A 732 -11.41 18.19 27.96
CA MET A 732 -11.49 19.01 26.75
C MET A 732 -10.17 19.73 26.46
N TYR A 733 -9.48 20.22 27.48
CA TYR A 733 -8.16 20.83 27.34
C TYR A 733 -7.08 19.80 26.99
N GLU A 734 -6.84 18.81 27.86
CA GLU A 734 -5.72 17.87 27.72
C GLU A 734 -5.82 17.02 26.44
N TYR A 735 -7.02 16.49 26.15
CA TYR A 735 -7.23 15.71 24.94
C TYR A 735 -7.32 16.59 23.68
N GLY A 736 -7.70 17.87 23.82
CA GLY A 736 -7.61 18.86 22.74
C GLY A 736 -6.18 19.04 22.23
N LEU A 737 -5.19 19.05 23.12
CA LEU A 737 -3.77 19.05 22.77
C LEU A 737 -3.38 17.79 21.99
N TRP A 738 -3.92 16.63 22.38
CA TRP A 738 -3.70 15.37 21.66
C TRP A 738 -4.32 15.40 20.25
N ILE A 739 -5.53 15.95 20.10
CA ILE A 739 -6.17 16.15 18.79
C ILE A 739 -5.30 17.04 17.90
N GLU A 740 -4.73 18.13 18.45
CA GLU A 740 -3.81 18.98 17.70
C GLU A 740 -2.57 18.23 17.24
N ALA A 741 -1.88 17.52 18.14
CA ALA A 741 -0.71 16.72 17.75
C ALA A 741 -1.04 15.73 16.63
N ALA A 742 -2.19 15.06 16.75
CA ALA A 742 -2.64 14.05 15.80
C ALA A 742 -3.16 14.64 14.47
N TYR A 743 -3.41 15.96 14.42
CA TYR A 743 -3.76 16.68 13.21
C TYR A 743 -2.57 17.39 12.56
N ALA A 744 -1.66 17.96 13.35
CA ALA A 744 -0.47 18.65 12.88
C ALA A 744 0.49 17.71 12.15
N ILE A 745 0.66 16.48 12.63
CA ILE A 745 1.56 15.48 12.03
C ILE A 745 1.19 15.17 10.57
N PRO A 746 -0.04 14.72 10.22
CA PRO A 746 -0.39 14.45 8.82
C PRO A 746 -0.37 15.70 7.91
N GLU A 747 -0.61 16.88 8.47
CA GLU A 747 -0.49 18.17 7.75
C GLU A 747 0.97 18.61 7.55
N GLY A 748 1.92 17.89 8.14
CA GLY A 748 3.35 18.16 8.04
C GLY A 748 3.79 19.40 8.78
N ASP A 749 3.06 19.87 9.79
CA ASP A 749 3.44 21.04 10.58
C ASP A 749 4.10 20.64 11.90
N ILE A 750 5.40 20.36 11.85
CA ILE A 750 6.14 19.92 13.03
C ILE A 750 6.26 21.04 14.08
N GLY A 751 6.20 22.29 13.65
CA GLY A 751 6.25 23.43 14.56
C GLY A 751 5.03 23.44 15.50
N ARG A 752 3.82 23.20 14.97
CA ARG A 752 2.62 23.09 15.81
C ARG A 752 2.69 21.92 16.78
N PHE A 753 3.17 20.76 16.32
CA PHE A 753 3.42 19.62 17.20
C PHE A 753 4.47 19.95 18.28
N TRP A 754 5.51 20.71 17.94
CA TRP A 754 6.56 21.11 18.88
C TRP A 754 6.00 21.94 20.05
N GLU A 755 5.06 22.86 19.81
CA GLU A 755 4.39 23.60 20.88
C GLU A 755 3.57 22.67 21.81
N VAL A 756 2.88 21.68 21.25
CA VAL A 756 2.20 20.64 22.05
C VAL A 756 3.20 19.82 22.86
N MET A 757 4.34 19.45 22.26
CA MET A 757 5.38 18.67 22.93
C MET A 757 5.94 19.42 24.15
N LYS A 758 6.13 20.74 24.09
CA LYS A 758 6.56 21.53 25.26
C LYS A 758 5.58 21.41 26.42
N ILE A 759 4.28 21.48 26.14
CA ILE A 759 3.23 21.29 27.16
C ILE A 759 3.24 19.85 27.69
N TRP A 760 3.47 18.86 26.81
CA TRP A 760 3.56 17.47 27.22
C TRP A 760 4.72 17.14 28.14
N ILE A 761 5.78 17.96 28.21
CA ILE A 761 6.84 17.79 29.23
C ILE A 761 6.21 17.81 30.63
N PHE A 762 5.34 18.79 30.90
CA PHE A 762 4.64 18.92 32.17
C PHE A 762 3.59 17.81 32.35
N VAL A 763 2.78 17.53 31.33
CA VAL A 763 1.76 16.46 31.39
C VAL A 763 2.39 15.10 31.70
N PHE A 764 3.53 14.77 31.08
CA PHE A 764 4.23 13.51 31.40
C PHE A 764 4.80 13.51 32.82
N ALA A 765 5.22 14.67 33.35
CA ALA A 765 5.75 14.80 34.70
C ALA A 765 4.67 14.56 35.77
N GLY A 766 3.44 15.03 35.56
CA GLY A 766 2.30 14.70 36.42
C GLY A 766 1.71 13.30 36.17
N SER A 767 2.11 12.61 35.11
CA SER A 767 1.60 11.28 34.77
C SER A 767 2.44 10.13 35.35
N SER A 768 1.92 8.90 35.25
CA SER A 768 2.69 7.69 35.59
C SER A 768 3.81 7.34 34.59
N ASN A 769 3.90 8.04 33.45
CA ASN A 769 4.87 7.79 32.36
C ASN A 769 6.05 8.77 32.40
N THR A 770 6.65 8.96 33.58
CA THR A 770 7.69 9.97 33.83
C THR A 770 8.97 9.82 33.00
N ASN A 771 9.26 8.63 32.46
CA ASN A 771 10.39 8.41 31.55
C ASN A 771 10.36 9.36 30.34
N TYR A 772 9.16 9.67 29.83
CA TYR A 772 9.00 10.57 28.69
C TYR A 772 9.35 12.01 29.03
N VAL A 773 9.33 12.42 30.30
CA VAL A 773 9.82 13.75 30.72
C VAL A 773 11.29 13.91 30.33
N THR A 774 12.13 12.93 30.69
CA THR A 774 13.54 12.92 30.33
C THR A 774 13.71 12.93 28.80
N PHE A 775 12.88 12.16 28.07
CA PHE A 775 13.02 12.08 26.62
C PHE A 775 12.72 13.40 25.92
N LEU A 776 11.61 14.04 26.30
CA LEU A 776 11.19 15.32 25.73
C LEU A 776 12.14 16.45 26.16
N LEU A 777 12.67 16.42 27.39
CA LEU A 777 13.67 17.39 27.84
C LEU A 777 14.99 17.28 27.08
N GLU A 778 15.48 16.06 26.82
CA GLU A 778 16.67 15.87 25.97
C GLU A 778 16.44 16.38 24.55
N MET A 779 15.27 16.10 23.96
CA MET A 779 14.92 16.67 22.65
C MET A 779 14.81 18.20 22.69
N TYR A 780 14.17 18.76 23.70
CA TYR A 780 14.05 20.22 23.87
C TYR A 780 15.43 20.86 23.99
N CYS A 781 16.31 20.30 24.82
CA CYS A 781 17.67 20.81 25.00
C CYS A 781 18.52 20.69 23.73
N LEU A 782 18.43 19.57 23.02
CA LEU A 782 19.10 19.38 21.73
C LEU A 782 18.73 20.51 20.77
N ILE A 783 17.43 20.76 20.59
CA ILE A 783 16.91 21.74 19.63
C ILE A 783 17.15 23.19 20.09
N ARG A 784 16.99 23.49 21.38
CA ARG A 784 17.00 24.85 21.92
C ARG A 784 18.40 25.38 22.20
N TYR A 785 19.28 24.53 22.72
CA TYR A 785 20.56 24.95 23.29
C TYR A 785 21.77 24.31 22.60
N GLU A 786 21.65 23.07 22.11
CA GLU A 786 22.79 22.32 21.57
C GLU A 786 22.86 22.35 20.04
N SER A 787 21.83 22.83 19.35
CA SER A 787 21.80 22.91 17.88
C SER A 787 22.14 24.31 17.35
N SER A 788 22.89 24.36 16.26
CA SER A 788 22.92 25.54 15.39
C SER A 788 21.54 25.74 14.73
N ARG A 789 21.31 26.93 14.16
CA ARG A 789 20.09 27.18 13.37
C ARG A 789 19.95 26.17 12.23
N ASP A 790 21.05 25.87 11.55
CA ASP A 790 21.04 24.96 10.41
C ASP A 790 20.84 23.49 10.85
N LEU A 791 21.38 23.07 12.00
CA LEU A 791 21.09 21.75 12.57
C LEU A 791 19.62 21.62 12.98
N LYS A 792 19.08 22.63 13.66
CA LYS A 792 17.67 22.67 14.05
C LYS A 792 16.76 22.59 12.83
N ASP A 793 17.01 23.42 11.81
CA ASP A 793 16.23 23.42 10.57
C ASP A 793 16.35 22.06 9.86
N ALA A 794 17.54 21.44 9.85
CA ALA A 794 17.74 20.12 9.27
C ALA A 794 16.95 19.02 10.02
N ILE A 795 16.91 19.04 11.36
CA ILE A 795 16.12 18.09 12.15
C ILE A 795 14.62 18.34 11.90
N PHE A 796 14.15 19.59 12.02
CA PHE A 796 12.74 19.94 11.87
C PHE A 796 12.21 19.58 10.48
N ASN A 797 12.99 19.81 9.43
CA ASN A 797 12.63 19.40 8.08
C ASN A 797 12.51 17.87 7.92
N ASN A 798 12.99 17.04 8.85
CA ASN A 798 13.13 15.60 8.62
C ASN A 798 12.65 14.72 9.78
N LEU A 799 11.90 15.28 10.74
CA LEU A 799 11.25 14.51 11.82
C LEU A 799 10.10 13.62 11.31
N LEU A 800 9.52 13.95 10.15
CA LEU A 800 8.43 13.19 9.52
C LEU A 800 8.84 12.71 8.12
N VAL A 801 8.20 11.63 7.67
CA VAL A 801 8.37 11.05 6.34
C VAL A 801 7.07 11.08 5.56
N ASN A 802 7.17 11.24 4.24
CA ASN A 802 6.04 11.10 3.33
C ASN A 802 6.46 10.28 2.11
N ILE A 803 6.14 8.98 2.12
CA ILE A 803 6.50 8.06 1.03
C ILE A 803 5.65 8.26 -0.24
N THR A 804 4.56 9.03 -0.15
CA THR A 804 3.64 9.26 -1.27
C THR A 804 3.91 10.59 -2.00
N GLY A 805 4.36 11.61 -1.26
CA GLY A 805 4.44 13.00 -1.73
C GLY A 805 3.10 13.75 -1.66
N GLU A 806 2.00 13.09 -1.28
CA GLU A 806 0.68 13.70 -1.22
C GLU A 806 0.47 14.46 0.11
N LEU A 807 -0.26 15.58 0.05
CA LEU A 807 -0.65 16.34 1.24
C LEU A 807 -1.54 15.49 2.16
N GLY A 808 -1.34 15.60 3.48
CA GLY A 808 -2.11 14.84 4.47
C GLY A 808 -1.60 13.43 4.76
N ASN A 809 -0.49 13.01 4.13
CA ASN A 809 0.11 11.68 4.25
C ASN A 809 1.51 11.71 4.91
N TRP A 810 1.83 12.77 5.65
CA TRP A 810 2.99 12.77 6.55
C TRP A 810 2.77 11.79 7.70
N ILE A 811 3.78 10.99 8.02
CA ILE A 811 3.77 10.05 9.14
C ILE A 811 5.08 10.14 9.93
N GLU A 812 5.02 9.71 11.18
CA GLU A 812 6.17 9.56 12.07
C GLU A 812 7.12 8.44 11.56
N LYS A 813 8.43 8.57 11.80
CA LYS A 813 9.40 7.58 11.27
C LYS A 813 9.29 6.24 12.00
N ASP A 814 9.03 6.25 13.30
CA ASP A 814 8.81 5.01 14.06
C ASP A 814 7.51 4.30 13.64
N LEU A 815 6.46 5.01 13.25
CA LEU A 815 5.27 4.38 12.67
C LEU A 815 5.57 3.70 11.32
N LEU A 816 6.41 4.32 10.49
CA LEU A 816 6.90 3.68 9.26
C LEU A 816 7.74 2.43 9.59
N GLN A 817 8.65 2.52 10.55
CA GLN A 817 9.49 1.41 10.99
C GLN A 817 8.63 0.26 11.53
N GLU A 818 7.59 0.54 12.32
CA GLU A 818 6.62 -0.44 12.83
C GLU A 818 5.88 -1.17 11.69
N HIS A 819 5.54 -0.47 10.60
CA HIS A 819 4.96 -1.10 9.41
C HIS A 819 5.92 -2.10 8.76
N TYR A 820 7.22 -1.79 8.72
CA TYR A 820 8.23 -2.72 8.24
C TYR A 820 8.45 -3.87 9.22
N ASN A 821 8.62 -3.60 10.51
CA ASN A 821 8.82 -4.60 11.56
C ASN A 821 7.71 -5.65 11.54
N ARG A 822 6.45 -5.22 11.53
CA ARG A 822 5.31 -6.14 11.41
C ARG A 822 5.42 -7.04 10.18
N TRP A 823 5.84 -6.50 9.04
CA TRP A 823 6.04 -7.29 7.83
C TRP A 823 7.22 -8.28 7.96
N LEU A 824 8.33 -7.88 8.59
CA LEU A 824 9.51 -8.71 8.85
C LEU A 824 9.20 -9.87 9.81
N GLU A 825 8.52 -9.59 10.92
CA GLU A 825 8.10 -10.57 11.92
C GLU A 825 7.16 -11.63 11.32
N PHE A 826 6.29 -11.21 10.42
CA PHE A 826 5.45 -12.16 9.69
C PHE A 826 6.22 -13.05 8.70
N MET A 827 7.40 -12.63 8.24
CA MET A 827 8.22 -13.42 7.32
C MET A 827 9.13 -14.42 8.06
N ILE A 828 9.53 -14.14 9.30
CA ILE A 828 10.44 -15.01 10.08
C ILE A 828 9.81 -16.33 10.53
N GLN A 829 8.52 -16.31 10.88
CA GLN A 829 7.72 -17.47 11.30
C GLN A 829 7.76 -18.65 10.32
N ARG A 830 8.06 -18.40 9.04
CA ARG A 830 8.13 -19.46 8.02
C ARG A 830 9.52 -20.04 7.78
N SER A 831 10.56 -19.34 8.20
CA SER A 831 11.95 -19.73 7.97
C SER A 831 12.53 -20.54 9.11
N GLY A 832 12.04 -20.32 10.35
CA GLY A 832 12.59 -20.91 11.56
C GLY A 832 13.94 -20.33 12.01
N GLY A 833 14.49 -19.36 11.27
CA GLY A 833 15.79 -18.72 11.48
C GLY A 833 15.81 -17.58 12.49
N THR A 834 16.96 -16.93 12.66
CA THR A 834 17.12 -15.70 13.47
C THR A 834 17.07 -14.44 12.61
N PHE A 835 16.92 -13.26 13.24
CA PHE A 835 16.90 -11.98 12.51
C PHE A 835 18.24 -11.64 11.83
N ASP A 836 19.35 -12.28 12.20
CA ASP A 836 20.66 -12.08 11.55
C ASP A 836 20.92 -13.07 10.40
N ASP A 837 20.03 -14.05 10.20
CA ASP A 837 20.22 -15.05 9.16
C ASP A 837 20.19 -14.41 7.76
N PHE A 838 20.99 -14.95 6.84
CA PHE A 838 21.09 -14.48 5.46
C PHE A 838 19.72 -14.23 4.80
N PHE A 839 18.77 -15.14 5.01
CA PHE A 839 17.43 -15.01 4.43
C PHE A 839 16.68 -13.76 4.94
N HIS A 840 16.81 -13.42 6.21
CA HIS A 840 16.16 -12.25 6.81
C HIS A 840 16.93 -10.99 6.53
N ARG A 841 18.20 -10.98 6.94
CA ARG A 841 19.09 -9.84 6.91
C ARG A 841 19.39 -9.37 5.49
N VAL A 842 19.67 -10.27 4.56
CA VAL A 842 20.10 -9.89 3.20
C VAL A 842 18.92 -9.82 2.23
N LEU A 843 17.99 -10.77 2.30
CA LEU A 843 16.97 -10.94 1.27
C LEU A 843 15.64 -10.26 1.61
N ILE A 844 15.17 -10.36 2.85
CA ILE A 844 13.85 -9.85 3.25
C ILE A 844 13.94 -8.37 3.64
N ALA A 845 14.79 -8.04 4.61
CA ALA A 845 14.76 -6.74 5.26
C ALA A 845 15.06 -5.57 4.30
N PRO A 846 16.13 -5.59 3.48
CA PRO A 846 16.42 -4.50 2.56
C PRO A 846 15.37 -4.31 1.45
N ASN A 847 14.57 -5.34 1.17
CA ASN A 847 13.51 -5.30 0.17
C ASN A 847 12.12 -4.95 0.76
N ALA A 848 11.98 -4.70 2.08
CA ALA A 848 10.68 -4.49 2.73
C ALA A 848 9.84 -3.40 2.04
N GLU A 849 10.45 -2.24 1.78
CA GLU A 849 9.78 -1.13 1.09
C GLU A 849 9.42 -1.48 -0.36
N PHE A 850 10.33 -2.16 -1.06
CA PHE A 850 10.09 -2.64 -2.41
C PHE A 850 8.90 -3.60 -2.46
N PHE A 851 8.75 -4.52 -1.51
CA PHE A 851 7.63 -5.45 -1.49
C PHE A 851 6.28 -4.78 -1.29
N LEU A 852 6.22 -3.73 -0.46
CA LEU A 852 4.98 -2.99 -0.22
C LEU A 852 4.56 -2.24 -1.49
N ARG A 853 5.49 -1.55 -2.16
CA ARG A 853 5.22 -0.85 -3.44
C ARG A 853 4.92 -1.81 -4.58
N LEU A 854 5.63 -2.93 -4.67
CA LEU A 854 5.51 -3.90 -5.75
C LEU A 854 4.08 -4.41 -5.93
N ARG A 855 3.35 -4.59 -4.82
CA ARG A 855 1.95 -5.02 -4.86
C ARG A 855 1.08 -4.02 -5.63
N GLU A 856 1.30 -2.73 -5.41
CA GLU A 856 0.56 -1.65 -6.09
C GLU A 856 0.95 -1.55 -7.55
N SER A 857 2.26 -1.56 -7.85
CA SER A 857 2.77 -1.48 -9.22
C SER A 857 2.30 -2.66 -10.07
N ILE A 858 2.20 -3.86 -9.50
CA ILE A 858 1.69 -5.03 -10.21
C ILE A 858 0.18 -4.93 -10.42
N GLU A 859 -0.62 -4.52 -9.42
CA GLU A 859 -2.05 -4.31 -9.61
C GLU A 859 -2.32 -3.30 -10.75
N ASP A 860 -1.61 -2.16 -10.74
CA ASP A 860 -1.68 -1.17 -11.81
C ASP A 860 -1.22 -1.73 -13.16
N GLY A 861 -0.14 -2.53 -13.18
CA GLY A 861 0.39 -3.21 -14.37
C GLY A 861 -0.58 -4.22 -15.01
N PHE A 862 -1.51 -4.76 -14.23
CA PHE A 862 -2.63 -5.61 -14.68
C PHE A 862 -3.93 -4.83 -14.92
N GLU A 863 -3.89 -3.49 -14.89
CA GLU A 863 -5.05 -2.60 -15.05
C GLU A 863 -6.17 -2.88 -14.02
N LEU A 864 -5.78 -3.38 -12.84
CA LEU A 864 -6.73 -3.60 -11.75
C LEU A 864 -7.03 -2.27 -11.07
N ARG A 865 -8.31 -2.03 -10.77
CA ARG A 865 -8.69 -0.87 -9.96
C ARG A 865 -8.06 -1.03 -8.58
N ARG A 866 -7.26 -0.04 -8.16
CA ARG A 866 -6.73 0.04 -6.80
C ARG A 866 -7.84 -0.21 -5.79
N ARG A 867 -7.63 -1.19 -4.92
CA ARG A 867 -8.56 -1.42 -3.80
C ARG A 867 -8.48 -0.22 -2.87
N GLY A 868 -9.64 0.23 -2.38
CA GLY A 868 -9.66 1.28 -1.37
C GLY A 868 -8.87 0.81 -0.15
N LYS A 869 -7.74 1.46 0.13
CA LYS A 869 -6.95 1.22 1.35
C LYS A 869 -7.53 1.93 2.57
N SER A 870 -8.42 2.90 2.33
CA SER A 870 -9.17 3.58 3.39
C SER A 870 -10.19 2.63 3.98
N HIS A 871 -9.94 2.16 5.21
CA HIS A 871 -10.99 1.54 6.01
C HIS A 871 -12.07 2.59 6.26
N THR A 872 -13.26 2.42 5.70
CA THR A 872 -14.41 3.27 6.03
C THR A 872 -14.86 2.89 7.44
N SER A 873 -14.46 3.71 8.41
CA SER A 873 -15.00 3.64 9.77
C SER A 873 -16.53 3.74 9.72
N PRO A 874 -17.27 2.91 10.49
CA PRO A 874 -18.71 3.08 10.65
C PRO A 874 -19.04 4.51 11.10
N HIS A 875 -20.14 5.07 10.61
CA HIS A 875 -20.61 6.39 11.02
C HIS A 875 -21.09 6.34 12.47
N LEU A 876 -20.63 7.28 13.32
CA LEU A 876 -20.92 7.28 14.77
C LEU A 876 -22.21 8.05 15.15
N ARG A 877 -23.18 8.19 14.24
CA ARG A 877 -24.30 9.15 14.42
C ARG A 877 -25.21 8.77 15.58
N ASN A 878 -25.37 7.48 15.84
CA ASN A 878 -26.19 6.98 16.93
C ASN A 878 -25.50 7.21 18.27
N GLU A 879 -24.18 7.00 18.32
CA GLU A 879 -23.35 7.22 19.49
C GLU A 879 -23.30 8.70 19.87
N TYR A 880 -23.20 9.62 18.88
CA TYR A 880 -23.36 11.06 19.13
C TYR A 880 -24.71 11.39 19.76
N LYS A 881 -25.82 10.83 19.25
CA LYS A 881 -27.15 11.09 19.80
C LYS A 881 -27.26 10.64 21.27
N VAL A 882 -26.80 9.43 21.57
CA VAL A 882 -26.82 8.87 22.92
C VAL A 882 -26.02 9.74 23.89
N LEU A 883 -24.82 10.18 23.49
CA LEU A 883 -23.99 11.02 24.36
C LEU A 883 -24.52 12.45 24.48
N LEU A 884 -25.07 13.04 23.41
CA LEU A 884 -25.70 14.37 23.49
C LEU A 884 -26.93 14.37 24.40
N GLU A 885 -27.75 13.33 24.32
CA GLU A 885 -28.91 13.15 25.21
C GLU A 885 -28.45 12.98 26.66
N MET A 886 -27.45 12.12 26.92
CA MET A 886 -26.85 12.00 28.25
C MET A 886 -26.30 13.32 28.80
N PHE A 887 -25.52 14.07 28.00
CA PHE A 887 -24.92 15.33 28.45
C PHE A 887 -25.97 16.40 28.75
N LYS A 888 -27.07 16.38 28.00
CA LYS A 888 -28.22 17.27 28.20
C LYS A 888 -29.01 16.89 29.45
N ASP A 889 -29.32 15.61 29.64
CA ASP A 889 -30.15 15.11 30.75
C ASP A 889 -29.41 15.19 32.10
N GLU A 890 -28.10 14.91 32.09
CA GLU A 890 -27.25 14.96 33.28
C GLU A 890 -26.51 16.32 33.43
N GLU A 891 -26.80 17.27 32.53
CA GLU A 891 -26.39 18.68 32.62
C GLU A 891 -24.89 18.88 32.81
N VAL A 892 -24.10 18.08 32.09
CA VAL A 892 -22.64 17.93 32.30
C VAL A 892 -21.88 19.24 32.15
N HIS A 893 -22.31 20.10 31.21
CA HIS A 893 -21.63 21.35 30.88
C HIS A 893 -22.29 22.58 31.54
N LEU A 894 -23.16 22.39 32.54
CA LEU A 894 -23.66 23.46 33.41
C LEU A 894 -22.91 23.42 34.75
N PHE A 895 -22.73 24.57 35.39
CA PHE A 895 -22.17 24.64 36.74
C PHE A 895 -23.25 24.36 37.78
N CYS A 896 -23.02 23.32 38.58
CA CYS A 896 -23.90 22.87 39.65
C CYS A 896 -23.11 22.78 40.97
N PRO A 897 -23.32 23.73 41.90
CA PRO A 897 -22.58 23.76 43.17
C PRO A 897 -22.75 22.46 43.97
N GLY A 898 -21.64 21.98 44.54
CA GLY A 898 -21.56 20.74 45.33
C GLY A 898 -21.63 19.43 44.53
N ARG A 899 -21.61 19.47 43.18
CA ARG A 899 -21.77 18.25 42.36
C ARG A 899 -20.48 17.44 42.32
N SER A 900 -20.50 16.23 42.87
CA SER A 900 -19.47 15.20 42.68
C SER A 900 -20.09 13.81 42.58
N MET A 901 -19.60 13.00 41.63
CA MET A 901 -20.17 11.68 41.31
C MET A 901 -19.12 10.55 41.36
N GLY A 902 -18.03 10.77 42.10
CA GLY A 902 -17.05 9.73 42.44
C GLY A 902 -15.91 9.55 41.44
N HIS A 903 -15.85 10.31 40.36
CA HIS A 903 -14.69 10.41 39.46
C HIS A 903 -14.00 11.77 39.65
N ALA A 904 -12.67 11.76 39.77
CA ALA A 904 -11.86 12.97 39.74
C ALA A 904 -10.61 12.71 38.92
N ALA A 905 -10.53 13.36 37.75
CA ALA A 905 -9.32 13.41 36.95
C ALA A 905 -8.32 14.38 37.60
N LYS A 906 -7.04 14.06 37.47
CA LYS A 906 -5.95 14.90 37.97
C LYS A 906 -5.48 15.85 36.89
N ASP A 907 -5.20 17.10 37.24
CA ASP A 907 -4.57 18.04 36.33
C ASP A 907 -3.10 17.69 36.17
N LEU A 908 -2.78 16.88 35.15
CA LEU A 908 -1.45 16.33 34.96
C LEU A 908 -0.43 17.41 34.62
N PHE A 909 -0.89 18.51 34.00
CA PHE A 909 -0.05 19.65 33.70
C PHE A 909 0.38 20.36 34.99
N ASN A 910 -0.57 20.72 35.85
CA ASN A 910 -0.27 21.40 37.11
C ASN A 910 0.49 20.50 38.08
N GLU A 911 0.15 19.21 38.19
CA GLU A 911 0.90 18.23 39.01
C GLU A 911 2.36 18.09 38.54
N GLY A 912 2.63 18.23 37.24
CA GLY A 912 3.98 18.14 36.70
C GLY A 912 4.77 19.46 36.68
N TYR A 913 4.09 20.59 36.86
CA TYR A 913 4.72 21.91 36.97
C TYR A 913 5.29 22.15 38.37
N VAL A 914 4.54 21.74 39.41
CA VAL A 914 4.95 21.79 40.83
C VAL A 914 6.05 20.79 41.11
#